data_AF-A0A8E0USY1-F1
#
_entry.id   AF-A0A8E0USY1-F1
#
_cell.length_a   1.000
_cell.length_b   1.000
_cell.length_c   1.000
_cell.angle_alpha   90.00
_cell.angle_beta   90.00
_cell.angle_gamma   90.00
#
_symmetry.space_group_name_H-M   'P 1'
#
loop_
_entity.id
_entity.type
_entity.pdbx_description
1 polymer ?
#
loop_
_entity_poly.entity_id
_entity_poly.type
_entity_poly.pdbx_seq_one_letter_code
_entity_poly.pdbx_strand_id
1 'polypeptide(L)'
;MDRAPEGYPWEDVSIVGFIKRYLGDKNSPLSLATSNPILLPELKQALVDSQRTDVLSAQASLIAPVFQNAADCFQRLPQEVLELIQALLPSHSVANARLASRSFASLPFSQAFWASRFDSYQERGFCFEATDPSYSSIAEQRNRDWRILYEKTGLLLISSLEMKNRKRIWDLLEDLAELLEGPLSNDSLVRTLQAFPVKPSKAWRPVGGDFSAQPADRFPCGAKCREIFEQTVSISAPIRAIKISFRRLSGQQYISGIRFILEDHQEVTLGYIVTTNERMLDIGAGCYRITGFITAVSPRGIMALRAVTDKGDESPWVGSWKENPQTLRLCMKETIHEIKGRFDVSDISRLSLFHKHTATNLPNKTNLLQGFKMVSLAVPSYLNPLFPSDSRGEHLPLRTTGLWYPNIPAPSHHLHEGTFTGRQIPLYEYRPLVHIMFGGLKGHMLQYLTRISVTVSKTAIVGIDFFYDDDAPVKCLQACPATATGDYTTRIPFHIDGPAGERLTGIQADTGAFASAHDCSNPYNYGAITSLKVTTNFKPVPFTFQPSAILQLRLPVGPCIRQRSRKAEIVPGMTLTGIYFMHVGSHLMGNSLCQRADLVYVDDQDPKFGMLSMGCISEDLTAIENGLHQSLEDEIRCRIIG
;
A
#
# COMPACT_ATOMS: atom_id res chain seq x y z
N MET A 1 -24.56 7.08 5.83
CA MET A 1 -23.61 7.39 6.91
C MET A 1 -22.35 6.61 6.62
N ASP A 2 -21.45 7.17 5.82
CA ASP A 2 -20.16 6.55 5.55
C ASP A 2 -19.26 6.84 6.75
N ARG A 3 -18.82 5.79 7.45
CA ARG A 3 -17.76 5.94 8.46
C ARG A 3 -16.56 6.55 7.76
N ALA A 4 -16.09 7.71 8.25
CA ALA A 4 -14.79 8.23 7.85
C ALA A 4 -13.74 7.13 8.03
N PRO A 5 -12.81 6.93 7.09
CA PRO A 5 -11.78 5.92 7.23
C PRO A 5 -11.03 6.15 8.54
N GLU A 6 -11.00 5.12 9.39
CA GLU A 6 -10.38 5.09 10.73
C GLU A 6 -8.83 5.24 10.71
N GLY A 7 -8.23 5.67 9.58
CA GLY A 7 -6.79 5.86 9.37
C GLY A 7 -6.42 6.16 7.91
N TYR A 8 -5.16 6.50 7.63
CA TYR A 8 -4.65 6.68 6.26
C TYR A 8 -4.35 5.31 5.59
N PRO A 9 -4.54 5.15 4.26
CA PRO A 9 -4.42 3.86 3.58
C PRO A 9 -3.06 3.14 3.77
N TRP A 10 -1.99 3.88 4.01
CA TRP A 10 -0.65 3.33 4.25
C TRP A 10 -0.36 2.93 5.71
N GLU A 11 -1.25 3.22 6.66
CA GLU A 11 -1.05 2.89 8.07
C GLU A 11 -1.26 1.40 8.36
N ASP A 12 -2.18 0.76 7.62
CA ASP A 12 -2.52 -0.66 7.75
C ASP A 12 -1.43 -1.60 7.20
N VAL A 13 -0.40 -1.04 6.55
CA VAL A 13 0.77 -1.78 6.04
C VAL A 13 1.72 -2.19 7.17
N SER A 14 1.68 -1.47 8.30
CA SER A 14 2.52 -1.73 9.48
C SER A 14 1.86 -2.75 10.39
N ILE A 15 2.56 -3.87 10.65
CA ILE A 15 2.12 -4.90 11.58
C ILE A 15 1.82 -4.33 12.98
N VAL A 16 2.50 -3.26 13.38
CA VAL A 16 2.32 -2.58 14.68
C VAL A 16 1.05 -1.72 14.71
N GLY A 17 0.66 -1.11 13.58
CA GLY A 17 -0.61 -0.40 13.44
C GLY A 17 -1.78 -1.39 13.49
N PHE A 18 -1.68 -2.45 12.69
CA PHE A 18 -2.64 -3.54 12.61
C PHE A 18 -2.80 -4.30 13.95
N ILE A 19 -1.69 -4.65 14.63
CA ILE A 19 -1.71 -5.32 15.94
C ILE A 19 -2.43 -4.47 17.00
N LYS A 20 -2.17 -3.17 17.08
CA LYS A 20 -2.76 -2.37 18.17
C LYS A 20 -4.21 -1.98 17.93
N ARG A 21 -4.63 -1.79 16.67
CA ARG A 21 -6.04 -1.47 16.32
C ARG A 21 -7.02 -2.57 16.72
N TYR A 22 -6.51 -3.79 16.79
CA TYR A 22 -7.26 -5.02 16.97
C TYR A 22 -6.86 -5.79 18.23
N LEU A 23 -6.01 -5.18 19.07
CA LEU A 23 -5.54 -5.79 20.31
C LEU A 23 -6.73 -6.01 21.26
N GLY A 24 -6.89 -7.22 21.77
CA GLY A 24 -7.95 -7.56 22.73
C GLY A 24 -9.32 -7.89 22.10
N ASP A 25 -9.53 -7.63 20.81
CA ASP A 25 -10.73 -8.06 20.11
C ASP A 25 -10.54 -9.48 19.53
N LYS A 26 -11.27 -10.44 20.10
CA LYS A 26 -11.23 -11.85 19.70
C LYS A 26 -11.73 -12.08 18.27
N ASN A 27 -12.57 -11.18 17.75
CA ASN A 27 -13.13 -11.26 16.40
C ASN A 27 -12.36 -10.40 15.38
N SER A 28 -11.21 -9.87 15.77
CA SER A 28 -10.46 -8.96 14.92
C SER A 28 -9.67 -9.66 13.80
N PRO A 29 -9.33 -8.94 12.72
CA PRO A 29 -8.39 -9.40 11.70
C PRO A 29 -7.00 -9.79 12.25
N LEU A 30 -6.63 -9.27 13.43
CA LEU A 30 -5.38 -9.62 14.10
C LEU A 30 -5.41 -11.00 14.73
N SER A 31 -6.44 -11.33 15.51
CA SER A 31 -6.54 -12.64 16.15
C SER A 31 -6.45 -13.73 15.09
N LEU A 32 -7.16 -13.52 13.97
CA LEU A 32 -7.04 -14.33 12.76
C LEU A 32 -5.60 -14.40 12.26
N ALA A 33 -4.92 -13.27 12.09
CA ALA A 33 -3.58 -13.24 11.51
C ALA A 33 -2.49 -13.91 12.37
N THR A 34 -2.65 -13.89 13.70
CA THR A 34 -1.67 -14.41 14.66
C THR A 34 -1.88 -15.88 15.03
N SER A 35 -3.07 -16.45 14.77
CA SER A 35 -3.31 -17.89 14.99
C SER A 35 -2.31 -18.74 14.21
N ASN A 36 -1.79 -19.80 14.82
CA ASN A 36 -0.77 -20.64 14.20
C ASN A 36 -1.33 -21.40 13.00
N PRO A 37 -0.87 -21.15 11.76
CA PRO A 37 -1.43 -21.80 10.57
C PRO A 37 -0.85 -23.20 10.31
N ILE A 38 0.15 -23.64 11.08
CA ILE A 38 0.86 -24.91 10.89
C ILE A 38 0.38 -25.96 11.89
N LEU A 39 0.27 -25.58 13.17
CA LEU A 39 -0.14 -26.51 14.23
C LEU A 39 -1.67 -26.60 14.30
N LEU A 40 -2.22 -27.60 13.62
CA LEU A 40 -3.65 -27.85 13.51
C LEU A 40 -4.02 -29.25 14.06
N PRO A 41 -4.14 -29.40 15.39
CA PRO A 41 -4.51 -30.68 16.00
C PRO A 41 -5.90 -31.16 15.55
N GLU A 42 -6.83 -30.24 15.29
CA GLU A 42 -8.18 -30.55 14.81
C GLU A 42 -8.17 -31.13 13.39
N LEU A 43 -7.25 -30.65 12.53
CA LEU A 43 -7.07 -31.20 11.20
C LEU A 43 -6.46 -32.61 11.28
N LYS A 44 -5.47 -32.83 12.17
CA LYS A 44 -4.92 -34.17 12.42
C LYS A 44 -6.00 -35.13 12.89
N GLN A 45 -6.86 -34.71 13.81
CA GLN A 45 -7.98 -35.53 14.27
C GLN A 45 -8.97 -35.80 13.12
N ALA A 46 -9.30 -34.80 12.30
CA ALA A 46 -10.16 -34.99 11.14
C ALA A 46 -9.58 -35.98 10.13
N LEU A 47 -8.26 -35.99 9.94
CA LEU A 47 -7.57 -36.95 9.08
C LEU A 47 -7.67 -38.38 9.63
N VAL A 48 -7.55 -38.57 10.95
CA VAL A 48 -7.73 -39.88 11.62
C VAL A 48 -9.19 -40.33 11.53
N ASP A 49 -10.13 -39.46 11.87
CA ASP A 49 -11.57 -39.77 11.84
C ASP A 49 -12.11 -40.07 10.43
N SER A 50 -11.40 -39.60 9.40
CA SER A 50 -11.74 -39.86 8.00
C SER A 50 -11.15 -41.17 7.47
N GLN A 51 -10.43 -41.94 8.28
CA GLN A 51 -10.04 -43.29 7.89
C GLN A 51 -11.30 -44.15 7.84
N ARG A 52 -11.51 -44.84 6.72
CA ARG A 52 -12.60 -45.81 6.59
C ARG A 52 -12.38 -46.91 7.62
N THR A 53 -13.18 -46.90 8.68
CA THR A 53 -13.41 -48.11 9.47
C THR A 53 -14.02 -49.13 8.52
N ASP A 54 -13.54 -50.38 8.53
CA ASP A 54 -14.07 -51.53 7.78
C ASP A 54 -15.53 -51.85 8.17
N VAL A 55 -16.43 -50.89 7.97
CA VAL A 55 -17.84 -51.12 7.89
C VAL A 55 -18.09 -51.21 6.40
N LEU A 56 -18.36 -52.43 5.95
CA LEU A 56 -19.09 -52.71 4.72
C LEU A 56 -20.47 -52.03 4.79
N SER A 57 -20.49 -50.70 4.79
CA SER A 57 -21.67 -49.92 4.49
C SER A 57 -21.80 -49.99 2.99
N ALA A 58 -22.55 -51.00 2.56
CA ALA A 58 -23.20 -51.00 1.27
C ALA A 58 -24.09 -49.75 1.19
N GLN A 59 -23.51 -48.59 0.88
CA GLN A 59 -24.24 -47.62 0.07
C GLN A 59 -24.19 -48.18 -1.35
N ALA A 60 -25.11 -49.13 -1.57
CA ALA A 60 -25.61 -49.44 -2.87
C ALA A 60 -25.70 -48.12 -3.64
N SER A 61 -25.01 -48.10 -4.77
CA SER A 61 -25.21 -47.18 -5.86
C SER A 61 -26.68 -46.79 -5.94
N LEU A 62 -27.02 -45.61 -5.42
CA LEU A 62 -28.21 -44.90 -5.84
C LEU A 62 -27.90 -44.50 -7.28
N ILE A 63 -28.13 -45.43 -8.21
CA ILE A 63 -28.13 -45.18 -9.64
C ILE A 63 -29.09 -44.02 -9.81
N ALA A 64 -28.55 -42.84 -10.12
CA ALA A 64 -29.36 -41.69 -10.42
C ALA A 64 -30.35 -42.09 -11.53
N PRO A 65 -31.59 -41.59 -11.52
CA PRO A 65 -32.57 -41.95 -12.54
C PRO A 65 -31.97 -41.67 -13.92
N VAL A 66 -31.90 -42.69 -14.77
CA VAL A 66 -31.51 -42.54 -16.17
C VAL A 66 -32.58 -41.67 -16.82
N PHE A 67 -32.27 -40.40 -17.07
CA PHE A 67 -33.18 -39.47 -17.72
C PHE A 67 -33.26 -39.81 -19.22
N GLN A 68 -34.08 -40.79 -19.55
CA GLN A 68 -34.45 -41.06 -20.94
C GLN A 68 -35.37 -39.92 -21.42
N ASN A 69 -34.97 -39.21 -22.48
CA ASN A 69 -35.78 -38.26 -23.29
C ASN A 69 -35.49 -36.74 -23.21
N ALA A 70 -34.27 -36.31 -22.89
CA ALA A 70 -33.82 -34.97 -23.30
C ALA A 70 -32.36 -35.02 -23.74
N ALA A 71 -32.11 -34.77 -25.03
CA ALA A 71 -30.77 -34.77 -25.59
C ALA A 71 -30.00 -33.55 -25.08
N ASP A 72 -28.98 -33.77 -24.25
CA ASP A 72 -27.95 -32.76 -24.00
C ASP A 72 -26.66 -33.13 -24.75
N CYS A 73 -25.87 -32.13 -25.11
CA CYS A 73 -24.69 -32.33 -25.96
C CYS A 73 -23.61 -33.19 -25.30
N PHE A 74 -23.68 -33.36 -23.98
CA PHE A 74 -22.77 -34.13 -23.13
C PHE A 74 -23.09 -35.62 -23.08
N GLN A 75 -24.30 -36.04 -23.46
CA GLN A 75 -24.65 -37.48 -23.62
C GLN A 75 -23.76 -38.21 -24.63
N ARG A 76 -23.07 -37.48 -25.51
CA ARG A 76 -22.12 -38.04 -26.49
C ARG A 76 -20.76 -38.39 -25.88
N LEU A 77 -20.49 -37.97 -24.64
CA LEU A 77 -19.23 -38.25 -23.95
C LEU A 77 -19.38 -39.49 -23.05
N PRO A 78 -18.33 -40.32 -22.95
CA PRO A 78 -18.28 -41.40 -21.96
C PRO A 78 -18.40 -40.86 -20.52
N GLN A 79 -18.94 -41.68 -19.61
CA GLN A 79 -19.14 -41.31 -18.21
C GLN A 79 -17.83 -40.89 -17.54
N GLU A 80 -16.72 -41.56 -17.84
CA GLU A 80 -15.39 -41.29 -17.29
C GLU A 80 -14.92 -39.87 -17.66
N VAL A 81 -15.24 -39.40 -18.87
CA VAL A 81 -14.92 -38.04 -19.32
C VAL A 81 -15.76 -37.02 -18.57
N LEU A 82 -17.04 -37.32 -18.32
CA LEU A 82 -17.91 -36.46 -17.54
C LEU A 82 -17.48 -36.38 -16.06
N GLU A 83 -17.05 -37.49 -15.48
CA GLU A 83 -16.48 -37.55 -14.12
C GLU A 83 -15.15 -36.79 -14.01
N LEU A 84 -14.29 -36.87 -15.03
CA LEU A 84 -13.07 -36.06 -15.10
C LEU A 84 -13.39 -34.57 -15.20
N ILE A 85 -14.33 -34.17 -16.07
CA ILE A 85 -14.78 -32.78 -16.17
C ILE A 85 -15.35 -32.33 -14.81
N GLN A 86 -16.17 -33.17 -14.16
CA GLN A 86 -16.73 -32.88 -12.84
C GLN A 86 -15.64 -32.71 -11.77
N ALA A 87 -14.58 -33.53 -11.80
CA ALA A 87 -13.45 -33.46 -10.87
C ALA A 87 -12.53 -32.24 -11.11
N LEU A 88 -12.50 -31.68 -12.33
CA LEU A 88 -11.71 -30.48 -12.64
C LEU A 88 -12.45 -29.18 -12.32
N LEU A 89 -13.78 -29.17 -12.42
CA LEU A 89 -14.61 -27.98 -12.17
C LEU A 89 -14.66 -27.62 -10.68
N PRO A 90 -14.67 -26.32 -10.30
CA PRO A 90 -15.01 -25.89 -8.94
C PRO A 90 -16.42 -26.31 -8.53
N SER A 91 -16.68 -26.57 -7.23
CA SER A 91 -18.00 -27.09 -6.78
C SER A 91 -19.20 -26.23 -7.19
N HIS A 92 -19.06 -24.90 -7.22
CA HIS A 92 -20.13 -24.01 -7.69
C HIS A 92 -20.43 -24.19 -9.18
N SER A 93 -19.39 -24.43 -9.99
CA SER A 93 -19.53 -24.71 -11.42
C SER A 93 -20.10 -26.10 -11.66
N VAL A 94 -19.79 -27.07 -10.80
CA VAL A 94 -20.44 -28.39 -10.82
C VAL A 94 -21.92 -28.27 -10.49
N ALA A 95 -22.31 -27.48 -9.50
CA ALA A 95 -23.73 -27.23 -9.19
C ALA A 95 -24.46 -26.60 -10.40
N ASN A 96 -23.85 -25.60 -11.04
CA ASN A 96 -24.40 -24.98 -12.25
C ASN A 96 -24.49 -25.96 -13.42
N ALA A 97 -23.46 -26.78 -13.64
CA ALA A 97 -23.46 -27.80 -14.69
C ALA A 97 -24.57 -28.85 -14.49
N ARG A 98 -24.82 -29.24 -13.24
CA ARG A 98 -25.91 -30.15 -12.87
C ARG A 98 -27.30 -29.52 -13.03
N LEU A 99 -27.42 -28.21 -12.84
CA LEU A 99 -28.67 -27.49 -13.14
C LEU A 99 -28.90 -27.33 -14.65
N ALA A 100 -27.82 -27.17 -15.42
CA ALA A 100 -27.87 -26.92 -16.86
C ALA A 100 -27.92 -28.20 -17.72
N SER A 101 -27.38 -29.32 -17.25
CA SER A 101 -27.27 -30.58 -18.01
C SER A 101 -27.65 -31.79 -17.17
N ARG A 102 -28.49 -32.65 -17.75
CA ARG A 102 -28.95 -33.88 -17.11
C ARG A 102 -27.82 -34.92 -17.03
N SER A 103 -26.93 -34.95 -18.01
CA SER A 103 -25.73 -35.81 -18.01
C SER A 103 -24.87 -35.55 -16.77
N PHE A 104 -24.66 -34.28 -16.39
CA PHE A 104 -23.98 -33.95 -15.14
C PHE A 104 -24.85 -34.18 -13.91
N ALA A 105 -26.16 -33.92 -13.98
CA ALA A 105 -27.09 -34.15 -12.87
C ALA A 105 -27.15 -35.61 -12.41
N SER A 106 -26.96 -36.56 -13.33
CA SER A 106 -26.96 -38.00 -13.03
C SER A 106 -25.65 -38.53 -12.43
N LEU A 107 -24.55 -37.77 -12.46
CA LEU A 107 -23.27 -38.25 -11.93
C LEU A 107 -23.28 -38.32 -10.40
N PRO A 108 -22.81 -39.41 -9.79
CA PRO A 108 -22.62 -39.46 -8.34
C PRO A 108 -21.41 -38.62 -7.91
N PHE A 109 -21.46 -38.05 -6.71
CA PHE A 109 -20.26 -37.49 -6.08
C PHE A 109 -19.41 -38.61 -5.49
N SER A 110 -18.50 -39.14 -6.31
CA SER A 110 -17.59 -40.23 -5.93
C SER A 110 -16.53 -39.78 -4.92
N GLN A 111 -15.85 -40.74 -4.29
CA GLN A 111 -14.70 -40.44 -3.45
C GLN A 111 -13.56 -39.78 -4.24
N ALA A 112 -13.40 -40.11 -5.53
CA ALA A 112 -12.44 -39.45 -6.41
C ALA A 112 -12.81 -37.96 -6.63
N PHE A 113 -14.10 -37.65 -6.79
CA PHE A 113 -14.57 -36.26 -6.83
C PHE A 113 -14.22 -35.51 -5.55
N TRP A 114 -14.51 -36.08 -4.37
CA TRP A 114 -14.18 -35.42 -3.10
C TRP A 114 -12.68 -35.31 -2.87
N ALA A 115 -11.89 -36.29 -3.30
CA ALA A 115 -10.43 -36.25 -3.26
C ALA A 115 -9.89 -35.08 -4.10
N SER A 116 -10.43 -34.87 -5.31
CA SER A 116 -10.02 -33.76 -6.19
C SER A 116 -10.14 -32.38 -5.53
N ARG A 117 -11.03 -32.21 -4.54
CA ARG A 117 -11.18 -30.94 -3.82
C ARG A 117 -9.95 -30.57 -2.99
N PHE A 118 -9.08 -31.53 -2.68
CA PHE A 118 -7.85 -31.37 -1.91
C PHE A 118 -6.60 -31.19 -2.78
N ASP A 119 -6.74 -31.15 -4.11
CA ASP A 119 -5.64 -30.78 -5.00
C ASP A 119 -5.20 -29.33 -4.74
N SER A 120 -3.95 -29.01 -5.04
CA SER A 120 -3.29 -27.75 -4.66
C SER A 120 -4.05 -26.49 -5.11
N TYR A 121 -4.72 -26.55 -6.26
CA TYR A 121 -5.48 -25.44 -6.87
C TYR A 121 -7.01 -25.55 -6.65
N GLN A 122 -7.44 -26.42 -5.75
CA GLN A 122 -8.85 -26.68 -5.47
C GLN A 122 -9.24 -26.21 -4.06
N GLU A 123 -10.51 -26.37 -3.72
CA GLU A 123 -11.18 -25.75 -2.57
C GLU A 123 -10.56 -26.04 -1.19
N ARG A 124 -9.73 -27.09 -1.08
CA ARG A 124 -9.04 -27.53 0.13
C ARG A 124 -7.55 -27.78 -0.11
N GLY A 125 -6.94 -27.17 -1.13
CA GLY A 125 -5.49 -27.30 -1.39
C GLY A 125 -4.62 -26.95 -0.18
N PHE A 126 -5.10 -26.06 0.69
CA PHE A 126 -4.44 -25.73 1.95
C PHE A 126 -4.35 -26.87 2.97
N CYS A 127 -5.12 -27.96 2.82
CA CYS A 127 -5.05 -29.17 3.63
C CYS A 127 -4.10 -30.21 2.99
N PHE A 128 -2.89 -29.79 2.61
CA PHE A 128 -1.93 -30.64 1.90
C PHE A 128 -1.55 -31.92 2.65
N GLU A 129 -1.70 -32.01 3.97
CA GLU A 129 -1.45 -33.25 4.72
C GLU A 129 -2.35 -34.41 4.27
N ALA A 130 -3.49 -34.10 3.65
CA ALA A 130 -4.41 -35.10 3.14
C ALA A 130 -3.85 -35.85 1.91
N THR A 131 -3.04 -35.18 1.09
CA THR A 131 -2.57 -35.65 -0.24
C THR A 131 -1.06 -35.79 -0.35
N ASP A 132 -0.29 -35.06 0.45
CA ASP A 132 1.17 -35.09 0.43
C ASP A 132 1.72 -36.40 1.03
N PRO A 133 2.54 -37.17 0.27
CA PRO A 133 3.12 -38.43 0.72
C PRO A 133 3.97 -38.33 2.00
N SER A 134 4.49 -37.15 2.33
CA SER A 134 5.27 -36.91 3.56
C SER A 134 4.40 -36.89 4.83
N TYR A 135 3.08 -36.72 4.70
CA TYR A 135 2.14 -36.66 5.83
C TYR A 135 1.12 -37.78 5.83
N SER A 136 0.69 -38.24 4.65
CA SER A 136 -0.24 -39.37 4.48
C SER A 136 0.35 -40.37 3.50
N SER A 137 0.57 -41.61 3.93
CA SER A 137 1.01 -42.69 3.05
C SER A 137 -0.05 -43.00 1.99
N ILE A 138 0.38 -43.59 0.86
CA ILE A 138 -0.53 -43.99 -0.23
C ILE A 138 -1.64 -44.93 0.28
N ALA A 139 -1.35 -45.78 1.26
CA ALA A 139 -2.34 -46.67 1.87
C ALA A 139 -3.41 -45.88 2.65
N GLU A 140 -3.01 -44.88 3.44
CA GLU A 140 -3.94 -44.02 4.17
C GLU A 140 -4.79 -43.17 3.23
N GLN A 141 -4.21 -42.64 2.15
CA GLN A 141 -4.94 -41.88 1.13
C GLN A 141 -6.01 -42.72 0.43
N ARG A 142 -5.71 -44.00 0.14
CA ARG A 142 -6.67 -44.95 -0.47
C ARG A 142 -7.79 -45.35 0.47
N ASN A 143 -7.49 -45.46 1.76
CA ASN A 143 -8.47 -45.84 2.79
C ASN A 143 -9.21 -44.63 3.39
N ARG A 144 -9.04 -43.44 2.81
CA ARG A 144 -9.67 -42.21 3.29
C ARG A 144 -11.09 -42.05 2.75
N ASP A 145 -12.02 -41.69 3.62
CA ASP A 145 -13.32 -41.12 3.23
C ASP A 145 -13.16 -39.61 3.02
N TRP A 146 -12.91 -39.24 1.76
CA TRP A 146 -12.72 -37.88 1.31
C TRP A 146 -13.96 -37.00 1.49
N ARG A 147 -15.17 -37.59 1.45
CA ARG A 147 -16.40 -36.85 1.71
C ARG A 147 -16.47 -36.41 3.17
N ILE A 148 -16.22 -37.35 4.10
CA ILE A 148 -16.21 -37.06 5.53
C ILE A 148 -15.13 -36.03 5.85
N LEU A 149 -13.95 -36.15 5.25
CA LEU A 149 -12.88 -35.16 5.43
C LEU A 149 -13.30 -33.77 4.90
N TYR A 150 -13.97 -33.72 3.75
CA TYR A 150 -14.47 -32.47 3.17
C TYR A 150 -15.48 -31.77 4.10
N GLU A 151 -16.42 -32.53 4.66
CA GLU A 151 -17.42 -32.02 5.61
C GLU A 151 -16.76 -31.53 6.91
N LYS A 152 -15.84 -32.33 7.49
CA LYS A 152 -15.09 -31.95 8.71
C LYS A 152 -14.25 -30.70 8.50
N THR A 153 -13.48 -30.62 7.42
CA THR A 153 -12.68 -29.41 7.11
C THR A 153 -13.55 -28.19 6.84
N GLY A 154 -14.76 -28.38 6.29
CA GLY A 154 -15.77 -27.32 6.17
C GLY A 154 -16.22 -26.76 7.53
N LEU A 155 -16.48 -27.63 8.51
CA LEU A 155 -16.81 -27.21 9.89
C LEU A 155 -15.64 -26.48 10.56
N LEU A 156 -14.42 -26.98 10.38
CA LEU A 156 -13.22 -26.34 10.93
C LEU A 156 -12.98 -24.94 10.35
N LEU A 157 -13.30 -24.70 9.08
CA LEU A 157 -13.26 -23.36 8.49
C LEU A 157 -14.24 -22.38 9.13
N ILE A 158 -15.27 -22.86 9.82
CA ILE A 158 -16.24 -22.02 10.55
C ILE A 158 -15.77 -21.83 12.00
N SER A 159 -15.31 -22.90 12.66
CA SER A 159 -15.04 -22.92 14.09
C SER A 159 -13.60 -22.58 14.50
N SER A 160 -12.59 -22.89 13.68
CA SER A 160 -11.17 -22.70 14.00
C SER A 160 -10.60 -21.45 13.33
N LEU A 161 -9.88 -20.65 14.13
CA LEU A 161 -9.23 -19.43 13.67
C LEU A 161 -7.92 -19.75 12.93
N GLU A 162 -7.25 -20.82 13.34
CA GLU A 162 -6.05 -21.41 12.76
C GLU A 162 -6.32 -21.88 11.33
N MET A 163 -7.42 -22.61 11.12
CA MET A 163 -7.83 -23.07 9.78
C MET A 163 -8.18 -21.90 8.86
N LYS A 164 -8.87 -20.88 9.38
CA LYS A 164 -9.15 -19.64 8.64
C LYS A 164 -7.85 -18.91 8.28
N ASN A 165 -6.89 -18.82 9.20
CA ASN A 165 -5.61 -18.16 8.91
C ASN A 165 -4.78 -18.94 7.90
N ARG A 166 -4.76 -20.27 8.00
CA ARG A 166 -4.08 -21.14 7.04
C ARG A 166 -4.66 -20.99 5.64
N LYS A 167 -5.99 -21.04 5.51
CA LYS A 167 -6.66 -20.77 4.23
C LYS A 167 -6.28 -19.39 3.71
N ARG A 168 -6.36 -18.35 4.54
CA ARG A 168 -5.94 -16.98 4.17
C ARG A 168 -4.51 -16.94 3.66
N ILE A 169 -3.58 -17.63 4.33
CA ILE A 169 -2.17 -17.68 3.91
C ILE A 169 -2.03 -18.46 2.60
N TRP A 170 -2.75 -19.56 2.43
CA TRP A 170 -2.75 -20.32 1.18
C TRP A 170 -3.24 -19.48 0.00
N ASP A 171 -4.38 -18.81 0.14
CA ASP A 171 -4.93 -17.91 -0.89
C ASP A 171 -3.92 -16.78 -1.23
N LEU A 172 -3.15 -16.31 -0.25
CA LEU A 172 -2.07 -15.32 -0.48
C LEU A 172 -0.84 -15.91 -1.19
N LEU A 173 -0.58 -17.20 -1.02
CA LEU A 173 0.54 -17.92 -1.62
C LEU A 173 0.19 -18.48 -2.99
N GLU A 174 -1.09 -18.72 -3.31
CA GLU A 174 -1.55 -19.16 -4.63
C GLU A 174 -1.14 -18.14 -5.71
N ASP A 175 -1.34 -16.84 -5.43
CA ASP A 175 -0.85 -15.71 -6.26
C ASP A 175 0.67 -15.79 -6.51
N LEU A 176 1.45 -16.37 -5.56
CA LEU A 176 2.90 -16.53 -5.69
C LEU A 176 3.29 -17.85 -6.37
N ALA A 177 2.49 -18.91 -6.23
CA ALA A 177 2.72 -20.21 -6.86
C ALA A 177 2.61 -20.10 -8.38
N GLU A 178 1.60 -19.36 -8.89
CA GLU A 178 1.48 -19.04 -10.32
C GLU A 178 2.74 -18.37 -10.89
N LEU A 179 3.45 -17.59 -10.07
CA LEU A 179 4.70 -16.91 -10.48
C LEU A 179 5.89 -17.88 -10.59
N LEU A 180 5.85 -19.01 -9.88
CA LEU A 180 6.92 -20.01 -9.86
C LEU A 180 6.75 -21.08 -10.95
N GLU A 181 5.52 -21.32 -11.42
CA GLU A 181 5.20 -22.37 -12.40
C GLU A 181 5.44 -21.97 -13.87
N GLY A 182 5.58 -20.68 -14.17
CA GLY A 182 5.88 -20.21 -15.52
C GLY A 182 7.35 -20.38 -15.90
N PRO A 183 7.71 -21.15 -16.95
CA PRO A 183 9.03 -21.06 -17.55
C PRO A 183 9.16 -19.68 -18.21
N LEU A 184 9.94 -18.79 -17.60
CA LEU A 184 10.25 -17.53 -18.26
C LEU A 184 11.14 -17.79 -19.46
N SER A 185 10.49 -17.86 -20.62
CA SER A 185 11.11 -18.13 -21.92
C SER A 185 11.80 -16.91 -22.52
N ASN A 186 12.23 -15.95 -21.69
CA ASN A 186 12.97 -14.78 -22.16
C ASN A 186 14.46 -14.97 -21.87
N ASP A 187 15.18 -15.54 -22.85
CA ASP A 187 16.64 -15.55 -22.94
C ASP A 187 17.27 -14.14 -22.85
N SER A 188 16.48 -13.09 -23.05
CA SER A 188 16.90 -11.69 -22.94
C SER A 188 16.96 -11.16 -21.50
N LEU A 189 16.45 -11.89 -20.51
CA LEU A 189 16.60 -11.56 -19.09
C LEU A 189 17.90 -12.18 -18.55
N VAL A 190 19.05 -11.77 -19.08
CA VAL A 190 20.34 -12.02 -18.43
C VAL A 190 20.35 -11.24 -17.12
N ARG A 191 19.91 -11.93 -16.05
CA ARG A 191 19.85 -11.41 -14.69
C ARG A 191 21.26 -11.28 -14.17
N THR A 192 21.75 -10.06 -14.16
CA THR A 192 22.94 -9.79 -13.37
C THR A 192 22.46 -9.62 -11.93
N LEU A 193 22.48 -10.70 -11.14
CA LEU A 193 22.58 -10.59 -9.68
C LEU A 193 23.94 -9.92 -9.43
N GLN A 194 24.00 -8.60 -9.53
CA GLN A 194 25.24 -7.88 -9.28
C GLN A 194 25.56 -8.00 -7.80
N ALA A 195 26.60 -8.76 -7.49
CA ALA A 195 27.27 -8.70 -6.21
C ALA A 195 27.67 -7.24 -5.97
N PHE A 196 27.10 -6.61 -4.94
CA PHE A 196 27.56 -5.30 -4.47
C PHE A 196 29.05 -5.35 -4.10
N PRO A 197 29.81 -4.25 -4.28
CA PRO A 197 29.38 -2.92 -4.69
C PRO A 197 29.84 -2.56 -6.12
N VAL A 198 28.89 -2.16 -6.97
CA VAL A 198 29.19 -1.46 -8.22
C VAL A 198 29.44 0.02 -7.88
N LYS A 199 30.55 0.58 -8.36
CA LYS A 199 30.81 2.03 -8.27
C LYS A 199 29.60 2.81 -8.81
N PRO A 200 29.08 3.85 -8.14
CA PRO A 200 27.93 4.60 -8.63
C PRO A 200 28.33 5.34 -9.92
N SER A 201 27.91 4.83 -11.08
CA SER A 201 28.32 5.41 -12.37
C SER A 201 27.39 6.52 -12.88
N LYS A 202 26.14 6.60 -12.37
CA LYS A 202 25.16 7.65 -12.73
C LYS A 202 24.27 7.97 -11.53
N ALA A 203 23.99 9.27 -11.31
CA ALA A 203 23.01 9.71 -10.31
C ALA A 203 21.58 9.55 -10.87
N TRP A 204 20.69 8.99 -10.05
CA TRP A 204 19.30 8.69 -10.40
C TRP A 204 18.33 9.44 -9.48
N ARG A 205 17.17 9.80 -10.02
CA ARG A 205 16.06 10.43 -9.32
C ARG A 205 14.93 9.42 -9.13
N PRO A 206 14.84 8.76 -7.97
CA PRO A 206 13.85 7.72 -7.73
C PRO A 206 12.52 8.26 -7.20
N VAL A 207 11.46 7.53 -7.52
CA VAL A 207 10.19 7.50 -6.81
C VAL A 207 9.88 6.04 -6.45
N GLY A 208 9.41 5.78 -5.24
CA GLY A 208 9.12 4.42 -4.79
C GLY A 208 8.58 4.35 -3.38
N GLY A 209 8.19 3.15 -2.96
CA GLY A 209 7.76 2.84 -1.59
C GLY A 209 8.91 2.88 -0.58
N ASP A 210 8.69 2.38 0.64
CA ASP A 210 9.76 2.23 1.63
C ASP A 210 10.51 0.92 1.34
N PHE A 211 11.69 1.01 0.72
CA PHE A 211 12.52 -0.14 0.38
C PHE A 211 13.96 0.00 0.89
N SER A 212 14.58 -1.12 1.25
CA SER A 212 16.00 -1.20 1.63
C SER A 212 16.83 -1.72 0.47
N ALA A 213 17.86 -0.95 0.09
CA ALA A 213 18.86 -1.37 -0.90
C ALA A 213 19.89 -2.36 -0.32
N GLN A 214 20.02 -2.45 1.01
CA GLN A 214 20.96 -3.37 1.65
C GLN A 214 20.28 -4.68 2.05
N PRO A 215 20.96 -5.84 1.85
CA PRO A 215 20.62 -7.06 2.56
C PRO A 215 20.95 -6.82 4.03
N ALA A 216 19.95 -6.45 4.84
CA ALA A 216 20.17 -6.34 6.27
C ALA A 216 20.46 -7.76 6.81
N ASP A 217 21.67 -7.97 7.35
CA ASP A 217 22.07 -9.20 8.07
C ASP A 217 21.23 -9.46 9.34
N ARG A 218 20.32 -8.54 9.67
CA ARG A 218 19.33 -8.69 10.75
C ARG A 218 17.98 -8.29 10.21
N PHE A 219 16.99 -9.18 10.36
CA PHE A 219 15.59 -8.91 10.11
C PHE A 219 15.16 -7.66 10.89
N PRO A 220 14.91 -6.50 10.24
CA PRO A 220 14.27 -5.41 10.92
C PRO A 220 12.80 -5.83 11.06
N CYS A 221 12.31 -5.91 12.28
CA CYS A 221 10.88 -5.93 12.52
C CYS A 221 10.31 -4.59 12.03
N GLY A 222 9.92 -4.55 10.76
CA GLY A 222 9.53 -3.34 10.02
C GLY A 222 9.56 -3.62 8.53
N ALA A 223 8.38 -3.86 7.94
CA ALA A 223 8.12 -4.39 6.60
C ALA A 223 8.55 -3.47 5.43
N LYS A 224 9.83 -3.09 5.33
CA LYS A 224 10.38 -2.46 4.12
C LYS A 224 10.46 -3.49 2.99
N CYS A 225 10.15 -3.07 1.77
CA CYS A 225 10.36 -3.92 0.60
C CYS A 225 11.86 -4.16 0.38
N ARG A 226 12.23 -5.32 -0.15
CA ARG A 226 13.64 -5.64 -0.43
C ARG A 226 13.92 -5.43 -1.91
N GLU A 227 14.95 -4.65 -2.23
CA GLU A 227 15.43 -4.59 -3.61
C GLU A 227 16.13 -5.92 -3.94
N ILE A 228 15.55 -6.69 -4.87
CA ILE A 228 16.09 -7.98 -5.32
C ILE A 228 16.65 -7.87 -6.73
N PHE A 229 16.04 -7.00 -7.54
CA PHE A 229 16.39 -6.84 -8.94
C PHE A 229 16.29 -5.37 -9.35
N GLU A 230 17.31 -4.89 -10.07
CA GLU A 230 17.34 -3.59 -10.72
C GLU A 230 17.47 -3.80 -12.23
N GLN A 231 16.72 -3.06 -13.02
CA GLN A 231 16.82 -3.04 -14.47
C GLN A 231 16.86 -1.62 -14.98
N THR A 232 17.74 -1.35 -15.95
CA THR A 232 17.77 -0.08 -16.69
C THR A 232 17.47 -0.38 -18.16
N VAL A 233 16.60 0.42 -18.76
CA VAL A 233 16.24 0.33 -20.17
C VAL A 233 16.49 1.66 -20.87
N SER A 234 16.79 1.60 -22.18
CA SER A 234 16.98 2.77 -23.04
C SER A 234 15.88 2.84 -24.09
N ILE A 235 15.31 4.03 -24.29
CA ILE A 235 14.27 4.35 -25.27
C ILE A 235 14.93 5.18 -26.37
N SER A 236 15.28 4.51 -27.47
CA SER A 236 16.04 5.08 -28.59
C SER A 236 15.18 5.76 -29.66
N ALA A 237 13.89 5.43 -29.73
CA ALA A 237 12.97 5.93 -30.75
C ALA A 237 11.67 6.48 -30.13
N PRO A 238 10.88 7.26 -30.89
CA PRO A 238 9.53 7.65 -30.48
C PRO A 238 8.68 6.43 -30.12
N ILE A 239 7.78 6.63 -29.16
CA ILE A 239 6.95 5.58 -28.59
C ILE A 239 5.59 5.64 -29.27
N ARG A 240 5.16 4.48 -29.76
CA ARG A 240 3.84 4.28 -30.35
C ARG A 240 2.80 3.93 -29.29
N ALA A 241 3.19 3.12 -28.31
CA ALA A 241 2.30 2.72 -27.22
C ALA A 241 3.09 2.31 -25.98
N ILE A 242 2.48 2.51 -24.81
CA ILE A 242 3.00 2.01 -23.53
C ILE A 242 1.95 1.09 -22.93
N LYS A 243 2.37 -0.12 -22.55
CA LYS A 243 1.53 -1.10 -21.85
C LYS A 243 2.07 -1.34 -20.46
N ILE A 244 1.19 -1.33 -19.46
CA ILE A 244 1.52 -1.57 -18.06
C ILE A 244 0.97 -2.93 -17.67
N SER A 245 1.85 -3.79 -17.17
CA SER A 245 1.51 -5.10 -16.62
C SER A 245 1.20 -5.00 -15.13
N PHE A 246 0.20 -5.77 -14.70
CA PHE A 246 -0.22 -5.81 -13.30
C PHE A 246 -0.11 -7.20 -12.69
N ARG A 247 0.24 -7.22 -11.40
CA ARG A 247 0.14 -8.41 -10.55
C ARG A 247 -0.59 -8.10 -9.27
N ARG A 248 -1.41 -9.05 -8.83
CA ARG A 248 -2.06 -8.98 -7.53
C ARG A 248 -1.12 -9.57 -6.49
N LEU A 249 -0.97 -8.88 -5.38
CA LEU A 249 -0.24 -9.38 -4.23
C LEU A 249 -0.88 -8.85 -2.95
N SER A 250 -1.16 -9.72 -1.99
CA SER A 250 -1.85 -9.33 -0.75
C SER A 250 -3.17 -8.59 -1.00
N GLY A 251 -3.93 -9.03 -2.02
CA GLY A 251 -5.21 -8.41 -2.40
C GLY A 251 -5.09 -7.06 -3.13
N GLN A 252 -3.89 -6.49 -3.24
CA GLN A 252 -3.64 -5.21 -3.90
C GLN A 252 -3.03 -5.42 -5.29
N GLN A 253 -3.37 -4.57 -6.26
CA GLN A 253 -2.78 -4.60 -7.59
C GLN A 253 -1.56 -3.69 -7.66
N TYR A 254 -0.41 -4.25 -7.95
CA TYR A 254 0.85 -3.54 -8.16
C TYR A 254 1.26 -3.60 -9.62
N ILE A 255 2.02 -2.60 -10.05
CA ILE A 255 2.67 -2.62 -11.35
C ILE A 255 3.84 -3.61 -11.32
N SER A 256 3.85 -4.57 -12.24
CA SER A 256 4.91 -5.58 -12.35
C SER A 256 5.95 -5.21 -13.41
N GLY A 257 5.53 -4.51 -14.46
CA GLY A 257 6.40 -4.12 -15.55
C GLY A 257 5.73 -3.16 -16.54
N ILE A 258 6.56 -2.58 -17.40
CA ILE A 258 6.18 -1.60 -18.42
C ILE A 258 6.79 -2.05 -19.75
N ARG A 259 5.96 -2.14 -20.79
CA ARG A 259 6.36 -2.48 -22.15
C ARG A 259 6.16 -1.26 -23.05
N PHE A 260 7.25 -0.78 -23.61
CA PHE A 260 7.25 0.29 -24.60
C PHE A 260 7.26 -0.34 -25.99
N ILE A 261 6.34 0.08 -26.85
CA ILE A 261 6.30 -0.26 -28.27
C ILE A 261 6.78 0.97 -29.01
N LEU A 262 7.94 0.85 -29.65
CA LEU A 262 8.58 1.93 -30.40
C LEU A 262 7.96 2.09 -31.80
N GLU A 263 8.30 3.18 -32.47
CA GLU A 263 7.84 3.50 -33.83
C GLU A 263 8.22 2.41 -34.85
N ASP A 264 9.39 1.81 -34.71
CA ASP A 264 9.91 0.71 -35.54
C ASP A 264 9.32 -0.66 -35.17
N HIS A 265 8.30 -0.68 -34.31
CA HIS A 265 7.69 -1.88 -33.74
C HIS A 265 8.63 -2.72 -32.85
N GLN A 266 9.82 -2.22 -32.51
CA GLN A 266 10.63 -2.84 -31.48
C GLN A 266 10.00 -2.64 -30.11
N GLU A 267 10.26 -3.60 -29.23
CA GLU A 267 9.70 -3.59 -27.89
C GLU A 267 10.81 -3.48 -26.86
N VAL A 268 10.63 -2.55 -25.93
CA VAL A 268 11.53 -2.37 -24.79
C VAL A 268 10.73 -2.69 -23.53
N THR A 269 11.19 -3.67 -22.75
CA THR A 269 10.48 -4.15 -21.55
C THR A 269 11.26 -3.81 -20.29
N LEU A 270 10.59 -3.18 -19.32
CA LEU A 270 11.09 -2.91 -17.98
C LEU A 270 10.30 -3.72 -16.96
N GLY A 271 10.97 -4.59 -16.21
CA GLY A 271 10.34 -5.46 -15.22
C GLY A 271 9.66 -6.68 -15.81
N TYR A 272 8.65 -7.18 -15.10
CA TYR A 272 7.96 -8.41 -15.41
C TYR A 272 6.68 -8.14 -16.20
N ILE A 273 6.67 -8.57 -17.48
CA ILE A 273 5.56 -8.36 -18.41
C ILE A 273 4.60 -9.55 -18.37
N VAL A 274 3.32 -9.22 -18.19
CA VAL A 274 2.21 -10.19 -18.13
C VAL A 274 1.25 -9.84 -19.25
N THR A 275 1.49 -10.39 -20.43
CA THR A 275 0.73 -10.03 -21.65
C THR A 275 -0.78 -10.23 -21.52
N THR A 276 -1.22 -11.16 -20.67
CA THR A 276 -2.63 -11.42 -20.38
C THR A 276 -3.29 -10.38 -19.47
N ASN A 277 -2.49 -9.57 -18.76
CA ASN A 277 -2.96 -8.55 -17.82
C ASN A 277 -2.21 -7.22 -18.04
N GLU A 278 -2.16 -6.80 -19.31
CA GLU A 278 -1.66 -5.49 -19.71
C GLU A 278 -2.81 -4.49 -19.85
N ARG A 279 -2.57 -3.25 -19.43
CA ARG A 279 -3.43 -2.12 -19.78
C ARG A 279 -2.61 -1.08 -20.52
N MET A 280 -3.17 -0.54 -21.59
CA MET A 280 -2.51 0.49 -22.38
C MET A 280 -2.67 1.86 -21.71
N LEU A 281 -1.60 2.65 -21.68
CA LEU A 281 -1.68 4.08 -21.44
C LEU A 281 -2.17 4.75 -22.72
N ASP A 282 -3.37 5.31 -22.69
CA ASP A 282 -3.94 6.01 -23.84
C ASP A 282 -3.42 7.44 -23.90
N ILE A 283 -2.59 7.75 -24.91
CA ILE A 283 -1.93 9.05 -25.08
C ILE A 283 -2.29 9.66 -26.45
N GLY A 284 -3.38 9.20 -27.05
CA GLY A 284 -3.83 9.65 -28.36
C GLY A 284 -3.16 8.95 -29.55
N ALA A 285 -3.54 9.35 -30.76
CA ALA A 285 -3.08 8.75 -32.00
C ALA A 285 -1.73 9.33 -32.46
N GLY A 286 -0.71 8.49 -32.61
CA GLY A 286 0.59 8.83 -33.19
C GLY A 286 1.77 8.42 -32.31
N CYS A 287 2.99 8.64 -32.81
CA CYS A 287 4.21 8.43 -32.03
C CYS A 287 4.53 9.70 -31.22
N TYR A 288 5.02 9.52 -29.99
CA TYR A 288 5.31 10.61 -29.05
C TYR A 288 6.60 10.31 -28.26
N ARG A 289 7.18 11.34 -27.65
CA ARG A 289 8.27 11.16 -26.68
C ARG A 289 7.74 11.39 -25.27
N ILE A 290 8.27 10.65 -24.30
CA ILE A 290 7.88 10.81 -22.90
C ILE A 290 8.81 11.84 -22.26
N THR A 291 8.23 12.83 -21.60
CA THR A 291 8.92 13.81 -20.75
C THR A 291 8.74 13.49 -19.27
N GLY A 292 7.74 12.67 -18.91
CA GLY A 292 7.55 12.33 -17.51
C GLY A 292 6.57 11.20 -17.19
N PHE A 293 6.60 10.82 -15.91
CA PHE A 293 5.57 10.00 -15.28
C PHE A 293 5.04 10.70 -14.02
N ILE A 294 3.71 10.72 -13.88
CA ILE A 294 3.03 11.01 -12.61
C ILE A 294 2.71 9.66 -11.98
N THR A 295 3.09 9.49 -10.72
CA THR A 295 3.07 8.17 -10.08
C THR A 295 2.25 8.19 -8.80
N ALA A 296 1.42 7.18 -8.59
CA ALA A 296 0.77 6.92 -7.31
C ALA A 296 1.49 5.78 -6.60
N VAL A 297 1.88 6.01 -5.35
CA VAL A 297 2.84 5.17 -4.63
C VAL A 297 2.25 4.73 -3.29
N SER A 298 2.40 3.45 -2.96
CA SER A 298 2.14 2.93 -1.62
C SER A 298 3.47 2.64 -0.91
N PRO A 299 3.48 2.38 0.42
CA PRO A 299 4.70 1.98 1.10
C PRO A 299 5.34 0.72 0.50
N ARG A 300 4.55 -0.12 -0.19
CA ARG A 300 4.99 -1.40 -0.75
C ARG A 300 5.38 -1.36 -2.23
N GLY A 301 5.24 -0.21 -2.90
CA GLY A 301 5.64 -0.04 -4.28
C GLY A 301 4.70 0.83 -5.09
N ILE A 302 4.87 0.79 -6.41
CA ILE A 302 4.14 1.65 -7.35
C ILE A 302 2.79 1.02 -7.68
N MET A 303 1.73 1.81 -7.49
CA MET A 303 0.33 1.38 -7.61
C MET A 303 -0.31 1.79 -8.93
N ALA A 304 0.07 2.97 -9.45
CA ALA A 304 -0.46 3.50 -10.69
C ALA A 304 0.52 4.46 -11.37
N LEU A 305 0.39 4.60 -12.68
CA LEU A 305 1.14 5.53 -13.50
C LEU A 305 0.22 6.31 -14.43
N ARG A 306 0.65 7.53 -14.72
CA ARG A 306 0.19 8.39 -15.80
C ARG A 306 1.44 8.89 -16.54
N ALA A 307 1.41 8.95 -17.86
CA ALA A 307 2.55 9.40 -18.66
C ALA A 307 2.30 10.82 -19.19
N VAL A 308 3.38 11.58 -19.31
CA VAL A 308 3.42 12.95 -19.83
C VAL A 308 4.30 12.98 -21.08
N THR A 309 3.80 13.61 -22.13
CA THR A 309 4.48 13.68 -23.44
C THR A 309 5.24 14.96 -23.68
N ASP A 310 6.08 14.97 -24.71
CA ASP A 310 6.73 16.15 -25.28
C ASP A 310 5.75 17.18 -25.87
N LYS A 311 4.49 16.79 -26.11
CA LYS A 311 3.40 17.71 -26.51
C LYS A 311 2.66 18.32 -25.32
N GLY A 312 3.03 17.96 -24.10
CA GLY A 312 2.32 18.38 -22.89
C GLY A 312 0.95 17.69 -22.73
N ASP A 313 0.73 16.57 -23.41
CA ASP A 313 -0.44 15.72 -23.20
C ASP A 313 -0.19 14.71 -22.09
N GLU A 314 -1.22 14.49 -21.27
CA GLU A 314 -1.20 13.54 -20.17
C GLU A 314 -2.21 12.41 -20.39
N SER A 315 -1.76 11.16 -20.26
CA SER A 315 -2.61 9.97 -20.40
C SER A 315 -3.69 9.87 -19.30
N PRO A 316 -4.71 9.00 -19.32
CA PRO A 316 -5.44 8.69 -18.11
C PRO A 316 -4.57 7.88 -17.12
N TRP A 317 -5.00 7.82 -15.86
CA TRP A 317 -4.37 6.95 -14.86
C TRP A 317 -4.58 5.47 -15.17
N VAL A 318 -3.51 4.69 -15.05
CA VAL A 318 -3.52 3.24 -15.19
C VAL A 318 -3.04 2.61 -13.88
N GLY A 319 -3.94 1.94 -13.16
CA GLY A 319 -3.70 1.32 -11.84
C GLY A 319 -4.53 1.94 -10.70
N SER A 320 -4.16 1.64 -9.45
CA SER A 320 -4.89 2.07 -8.24
C SER A 320 -4.35 3.39 -7.66
N TRP A 321 -4.88 4.54 -8.08
CA TRP A 321 -4.32 5.85 -7.75
C TRP A 321 -5.07 6.65 -6.67
N LYS A 322 -6.40 6.50 -6.55
CA LYS A 322 -7.26 7.40 -5.74
C LYS A 322 -6.91 7.45 -4.25
N GLU A 323 -6.46 6.33 -3.69
CA GLU A 323 -6.17 6.19 -2.25
C GLU A 323 -4.67 6.19 -1.95
N ASN A 324 -3.84 6.63 -2.90
CA ASN A 324 -2.39 6.57 -2.79
C ASN A 324 -1.76 7.95 -3.02
N PRO A 325 -0.71 8.32 -2.25
CA PRO A 325 0.04 9.54 -2.49
C PRO A 325 0.59 9.66 -3.91
N GLN A 326 0.54 10.87 -4.46
CA GLN A 326 0.88 11.19 -5.85
C GLN A 326 2.08 12.13 -5.92
N THR A 327 2.88 12.03 -6.99
CA THR A 327 4.04 12.91 -7.19
C THR A 327 4.35 13.16 -8.67
N LEU A 328 4.89 14.35 -8.96
CA LEU A 328 5.37 14.80 -10.28
C LEU A 328 6.88 14.65 -10.43
N ARG A 329 7.55 14.01 -9.46
CA ARG A 329 9.02 14.02 -9.36
C ARG A 329 9.73 13.47 -10.60
N LEU A 330 9.06 12.62 -11.39
CA LEU A 330 9.59 12.06 -12.63
C LEU A 330 9.19 12.86 -13.88
N CYS A 331 8.63 14.07 -13.75
CA CYS A 331 8.37 14.97 -14.87
C CYS A 331 9.56 15.89 -15.15
N MET A 332 10.08 15.83 -16.36
CA MET A 332 11.25 16.56 -16.85
C MET A 332 10.87 17.55 -17.95
N LYS A 333 11.76 18.50 -18.23
CA LYS A 333 11.63 19.38 -19.40
C LYS A 333 12.02 18.65 -20.69
N GLU A 334 13.03 17.81 -20.61
CA GLU A 334 13.52 17.04 -21.76
C GLU A 334 12.85 15.67 -21.89
N THR A 335 13.01 15.06 -23.07
CA THR A 335 12.63 13.67 -23.29
C THR A 335 13.47 12.73 -22.41
N ILE A 336 12.80 11.75 -21.80
CA ILE A 336 13.42 10.68 -21.04
C ILE A 336 13.86 9.56 -21.99
N HIS A 337 15.16 9.31 -22.05
CA HIS A 337 15.76 8.24 -22.86
C HIS A 337 16.20 7.02 -22.06
N GLU A 338 16.40 7.16 -20.74
CA GLU A 338 16.80 6.05 -19.88
C GLU A 338 15.85 5.97 -18.69
N ILE A 339 15.42 4.77 -18.35
CA ILE A 339 14.54 4.52 -17.20
C ILE A 339 15.12 3.37 -16.40
N LYS A 340 15.11 3.54 -15.07
CA LYS A 340 15.52 2.50 -14.13
C LYS A 340 14.33 2.05 -13.29
N GLY A 341 14.10 0.76 -13.22
CA GLY A 341 13.12 0.13 -12.34
C GLY A 341 13.80 -0.75 -11.29
N ARG A 342 13.25 -0.76 -10.09
CA ARG A 342 13.64 -1.66 -9.00
C ARG A 342 12.46 -2.53 -8.60
N PHE A 343 12.77 -3.80 -8.31
CA PHE A 343 11.76 -4.83 -8.13
C PHE A 343 12.03 -5.67 -6.87
N ASP A 344 10.92 -6.09 -6.25
CA ASP A 344 10.88 -6.87 -5.02
C ASP A 344 10.07 -8.16 -5.21
N VAL A 345 10.38 -9.15 -4.37
CA VAL A 345 9.58 -10.34 -4.07
C VAL A 345 9.12 -10.17 -2.64
N SER A 346 7.99 -9.49 -2.46
CA SER A 346 7.44 -9.36 -1.12
C SER A 346 7.05 -10.75 -0.62
N ASP A 347 7.78 -11.18 0.42
CA ASP A 347 7.54 -12.32 1.33
C ASP A 347 8.36 -13.61 1.13
N ILE A 348 9.70 -13.48 1.05
CA ILE A 348 10.64 -14.62 1.19
C ILE A 348 10.48 -15.32 2.56
N SER A 349 10.08 -14.60 3.61
CA SER A 349 9.86 -15.15 4.97
C SER A 349 8.80 -16.26 4.97
N ARG A 350 7.66 -16.04 4.32
CA ARG A 350 6.61 -17.07 4.18
C ARG A 350 6.95 -18.17 3.18
N LEU A 351 7.69 -17.84 2.12
CA LEU A 351 8.16 -18.83 1.14
C LEU A 351 9.20 -19.80 1.72
N SER A 352 10.02 -19.38 2.67
CA SER A 352 11.06 -20.26 3.26
C SER A 352 10.49 -21.47 4.01
N LEU A 353 9.28 -21.32 4.58
CA LEU A 353 8.50 -22.43 5.16
C LEU A 353 7.97 -23.38 4.09
N PHE A 354 7.69 -22.90 2.89
CA PHE A 354 7.10 -23.70 1.81
C PHE A 354 8.16 -24.41 0.95
N HIS A 355 9.29 -23.73 0.71
CA HIS A 355 10.38 -24.24 -0.15
C HIS A 355 11.11 -25.44 0.48
N LYS A 356 11.08 -25.58 1.82
CA LYS A 356 11.61 -26.76 2.51
C LYS A 356 10.77 -28.02 2.30
N HIS A 357 9.50 -27.89 1.92
CA HIS A 357 8.57 -29.03 1.90
C HIS A 357 8.11 -29.44 0.49
N THR A 358 8.19 -28.57 -0.52
CA THR A 358 7.72 -28.87 -1.88
C THR A 358 8.81 -29.27 -2.88
N ALA A 359 10.10 -29.13 -2.54
CA ALA A 359 11.21 -29.36 -3.47
C ALA A 359 12.21 -30.38 -2.95
N THR A 360 11.85 -31.68 -2.98
CA THR A 360 12.81 -32.76 -2.71
C THR A 360 13.59 -33.25 -3.93
N ASN A 361 13.37 -32.74 -5.16
CA ASN A 361 14.08 -33.26 -6.34
C ASN A 361 14.35 -32.23 -7.46
N LEU A 362 15.01 -31.10 -7.18
CA LEU A 362 15.71 -30.36 -8.24
C LEU A 362 17.06 -29.80 -7.72
N PRO A 363 18.20 -30.33 -8.17
CA PRO A 363 19.49 -29.72 -7.88
C PRO A 363 19.67 -28.47 -8.76
N ASN A 364 20.21 -27.39 -8.19
CA ASN A 364 20.65 -26.14 -8.85
C ASN A 364 19.58 -25.06 -9.15
N LYS A 365 18.95 -24.45 -8.14
CA LYS A 365 18.09 -23.27 -8.35
C LYS A 365 18.25 -22.17 -7.29
N THR A 366 19.48 -21.66 -7.09
CA THR A 366 19.73 -20.35 -6.46
C THR A 366 19.35 -19.15 -7.35
N ASN A 367 18.93 -19.39 -8.61
CA ASN A 367 18.58 -18.36 -9.60
C ASN A 367 17.06 -18.08 -9.74
N LEU A 368 16.21 -18.61 -8.85
CA LEU A 368 14.75 -18.57 -9.02
C LEU A 368 14.04 -17.34 -8.46
N LEU A 369 14.66 -16.54 -7.59
CA LEU A 369 13.99 -15.36 -7.03
C LEU A 369 13.94 -14.24 -8.07
N GLN A 370 12.74 -13.93 -8.54
CA GLN A 370 12.46 -12.92 -9.55
C GLN A 370 11.66 -11.80 -8.95
N GLY A 371 12.17 -10.56 -8.91
CA GLY A 371 11.36 -9.42 -8.49
C GLY A 371 10.18 -9.21 -9.44
N PHE A 372 8.96 -9.47 -8.98
CA PHE A 372 7.74 -9.38 -9.80
C PHE A 372 6.95 -8.09 -9.56
N LYS A 373 7.28 -7.34 -8.50
CA LYS A 373 6.58 -6.12 -8.09
C LYS A 373 7.52 -4.93 -8.21
N MET A 374 7.12 -3.90 -8.95
CA MET A 374 7.88 -2.66 -9.08
C MET A 374 7.78 -1.83 -7.79
N VAL A 375 8.90 -1.65 -7.11
CA VAL A 375 8.99 -0.88 -5.87
C VAL A 375 9.50 0.53 -6.07
N SER A 376 10.27 0.76 -7.14
CA SER A 376 10.76 2.08 -7.51
C SER A 376 10.93 2.23 -9.01
N LEU A 377 10.71 3.45 -9.49
CA LEU A 377 10.96 3.92 -10.84
C LEU A 377 11.83 5.18 -10.74
N ALA A 378 12.84 5.28 -11.59
CA ALA A 378 13.79 6.37 -11.56
C ALA A 378 14.18 6.82 -12.96
N VAL A 379 14.46 8.12 -13.07
CA VAL A 379 15.01 8.75 -14.28
C VAL A 379 16.38 9.37 -13.96
N PRO A 380 17.23 9.64 -14.96
CA PRO A 380 18.55 10.20 -14.71
C PRO A 380 18.50 11.58 -14.05
N SER A 381 19.34 11.82 -13.05
CA SER A 381 19.33 13.08 -12.29
C SER A 381 19.89 14.28 -13.07
N TYR A 382 20.55 14.06 -14.22
CA TYR A 382 21.06 15.13 -15.08
C TYR A 382 19.95 15.81 -15.89
N LEU A 383 18.76 15.21 -16.00
CA LEU A 383 17.61 15.83 -16.67
C LEU A 383 17.08 16.99 -15.84
N ASN A 384 16.65 18.06 -16.52
CA ASN A 384 16.10 19.22 -15.84
C ASN A 384 14.67 18.92 -15.42
N PRO A 385 14.35 19.06 -14.12
CA PRO A 385 12.99 18.90 -13.65
C PRO A 385 12.06 19.90 -14.32
N LEU A 386 10.83 19.47 -14.59
CA LEU A 386 9.81 20.31 -15.23
C LEU A 386 9.61 21.63 -14.48
N PHE A 387 9.78 21.58 -13.16
CA PHE A 387 9.67 22.73 -12.27
C PHE A 387 11.06 23.13 -11.73
N PRO A 388 11.49 24.38 -11.92
CA PRO A 388 12.80 24.85 -11.51
C PRO A 388 12.93 24.85 -9.98
N SER A 389 14.17 24.74 -9.50
CA SER A 389 14.49 24.95 -8.08
C SER A 389 14.03 26.33 -7.61
N ASP A 390 13.76 26.47 -6.31
CA ASP A 390 13.41 27.77 -5.71
C ASP A 390 14.46 28.85 -6.03
N SER A 391 14.10 30.12 -5.83
CA SER A 391 14.97 31.29 -6.05
C SER A 391 16.32 31.26 -5.31
N ARG A 392 16.48 30.38 -4.31
CA ARG A 392 17.76 30.13 -3.62
C ARG A 392 18.61 29.02 -4.24
N GLY A 393 18.10 28.26 -5.19
CA GLY A 393 18.79 27.16 -5.87
C GLY A 393 19.04 25.92 -5.00
N GLU A 394 18.66 25.93 -3.71
CA GLU A 394 19.04 24.90 -2.74
C GLU A 394 18.19 23.63 -2.82
N HIS A 395 16.90 23.74 -3.18
CA HIS A 395 15.95 22.62 -3.18
C HIS A 395 14.90 22.75 -4.30
N LEU A 396 14.41 21.60 -4.75
CA LEU A 396 13.29 21.51 -5.70
C LEU A 396 11.96 21.85 -5.00
N PRO A 397 10.94 22.32 -5.74
CA PRO A 397 9.63 22.65 -5.17
C PRO A 397 8.96 21.44 -4.50
N LEU A 398 8.45 21.63 -3.29
CA LEU A 398 7.76 20.62 -2.48
C LEU A 398 6.51 20.10 -3.19
N ARG A 399 5.77 20.97 -3.89
CA ARG A 399 4.61 20.56 -4.72
C ARG A 399 4.94 19.40 -5.66
N THR A 400 6.16 19.39 -6.20
CA THR A 400 6.56 18.48 -7.29
C THR A 400 7.33 17.28 -6.80
N THR A 401 8.10 17.46 -5.72
CA THR A 401 8.94 16.41 -5.14
C THR A 401 8.25 15.64 -4.03
N GLY A 402 7.27 16.23 -3.35
CA GLY A 402 6.49 15.58 -2.31
C GLY A 402 5.61 14.44 -2.82
N LEU A 403 5.31 13.50 -1.92
CA LEU A 403 4.29 12.46 -2.11
C LEU A 403 2.98 12.96 -1.51
N TRP A 404 2.13 13.60 -2.31
CA TRP A 404 0.96 14.33 -1.81
C TRP A 404 -0.30 13.46 -1.72
N TYR A 405 -1.06 13.61 -0.63
CA TYR A 405 -2.36 12.97 -0.43
C TYR A 405 -3.41 14.00 0.02
N PRO A 406 -4.66 13.92 -0.48
CA PRO A 406 -5.16 12.95 -1.46
C PRO A 406 -4.69 13.22 -2.90
N ASN A 407 -4.36 14.47 -3.22
CA ASN A 407 -3.88 14.88 -4.54
C ASN A 407 -2.75 15.90 -4.41
N ILE A 408 -2.07 16.18 -5.52
CA ILE A 408 -1.07 17.25 -5.57
C ILE A 408 -1.81 18.61 -5.43
N PRO A 409 -1.37 19.52 -4.53
CA PRO A 409 -1.99 20.84 -4.40
C PRO A 409 -1.97 21.63 -5.71
N ALA A 410 -3.07 22.34 -6.01
CA ALA A 410 -3.25 23.11 -7.24
C ALA A 410 -2.24 24.25 -7.37
N PRO A 411 -1.87 24.68 -8.60
CA PRO A 411 -0.89 25.75 -8.81
C PRO A 411 -1.20 27.05 -8.07
N SER A 412 -2.49 27.38 -7.91
CA SER A 412 -3.01 28.54 -7.16
C SER A 412 -2.73 28.50 -5.65
N HIS A 413 -2.46 27.31 -5.09
CA HIS A 413 -2.22 27.13 -3.66
C HIS A 413 -0.78 27.50 -3.29
N HIS A 414 -0.58 28.50 -2.45
CA HIS A 414 0.75 28.91 -2.00
C HIS A 414 1.16 28.09 -0.77
N LEU A 415 2.22 27.28 -0.90
CA LEU A 415 2.61 26.27 0.09
C LEU A 415 3.60 26.78 1.17
N HIS A 416 4.08 28.02 1.09
CA HIS A 416 5.00 28.61 2.09
C HIS A 416 6.20 27.71 2.43
N GLU A 417 6.76 27.02 1.43
CA GLU A 417 7.73 25.92 1.59
C GLU A 417 9.02 26.35 2.32
N GLY A 418 9.37 27.63 2.27
CA GLY A 418 10.52 28.20 3.00
C GLY A 418 10.41 28.16 4.52
N THR A 419 9.20 27.96 5.06
CA THR A 419 8.94 27.84 6.51
C THR A 419 8.75 26.40 6.98
N PHE A 420 8.65 25.45 6.04
CA PHE A 420 8.42 24.05 6.33
C PHE A 420 9.71 23.37 6.79
N THR A 421 9.78 23.00 8.08
CA THR A 421 10.98 22.36 8.65
C THR A 421 11.22 20.96 8.08
N GLY A 422 10.17 20.32 7.58
CA GLY A 422 10.22 19.03 6.89
C GLY A 422 10.74 19.08 5.46
N ARG A 423 11.35 20.19 5.01
CA ARG A 423 11.79 20.35 3.61
C ARG A 423 12.95 19.43 3.20
N GLN A 424 13.78 19.02 4.16
CA GLN A 424 14.91 18.11 3.93
C GLN A 424 14.46 16.64 4.08
N ILE A 425 13.73 16.13 3.09
CA ILE A 425 13.36 14.70 3.03
C ILE A 425 14.29 14.00 2.05
N PRO A 426 14.97 12.91 2.44
CA PRO A 426 15.67 12.09 1.48
C PRO A 426 14.68 11.52 0.45
N LEU A 427 14.93 11.76 -0.84
CA LEU A 427 14.00 11.40 -1.93
C LEU A 427 13.72 9.88 -2.02
N TYR A 428 14.52 9.03 -1.37
CA TYR A 428 14.33 7.59 -1.32
C TYR A 428 13.38 7.13 -0.21
N GLU A 429 12.94 8.00 0.71
CA GLU A 429 12.04 7.62 1.79
C GLU A 429 10.57 7.87 1.44
N TYR A 430 9.72 6.90 1.81
CA TYR A 430 8.28 7.05 1.70
C TYR A 430 7.76 7.94 2.84
N ARG A 431 7.68 9.26 2.58
CA ARG A 431 7.12 10.26 3.49
C ARG A 431 5.98 11.03 2.84
N PRO A 432 4.72 10.58 3.00
CA PRO A 432 3.59 11.28 2.42
C PRO A 432 3.34 12.63 3.12
N LEU A 433 2.97 13.62 2.32
CA LEU A 433 2.46 14.92 2.72
C LEU A 433 0.94 14.89 2.59
N VAL A 434 0.25 14.98 3.71
CA VAL A 434 -1.21 15.06 3.74
C VAL A 434 -1.60 16.52 3.79
N HIS A 435 -2.46 16.96 2.88
CA HIS A 435 -3.03 18.30 2.92
C HIS A 435 -4.52 18.28 3.20
N ILE A 436 -4.99 19.30 3.92
CA ILE A 436 -6.38 19.47 4.32
C ILE A 436 -6.79 20.92 4.13
N MET A 437 -7.89 21.13 3.41
CA MET A 437 -8.42 22.45 3.05
C MET A 437 -9.59 22.81 3.97
N PHE A 438 -9.30 23.32 5.17
CA PHE A 438 -10.34 23.75 6.12
C PHE A 438 -11.14 24.97 5.63
N GLY A 439 -10.59 25.75 4.71
CA GLY A 439 -11.31 26.82 4.03
C GLY A 439 -12.20 26.33 2.89
N GLY A 440 -12.09 25.05 2.51
CA GLY A 440 -12.77 24.53 1.32
C GLY A 440 -12.29 25.20 0.02
N LEU A 441 -12.97 24.91 -1.08
CA LEU A 441 -12.71 25.55 -2.36
C LEU A 441 -12.91 27.07 -2.22
N LYS A 442 -11.97 27.89 -2.69
CA LYS A 442 -12.04 29.37 -2.67
C LYS A 442 -12.45 29.97 -1.31
N GLY A 443 -12.12 29.30 -0.20
CA GLY A 443 -12.44 29.81 1.14
C GLY A 443 -13.91 29.75 1.55
N HIS A 444 -14.80 29.09 0.81
CA HIS A 444 -16.24 29.04 1.09
C HIS A 444 -16.59 28.47 2.48
N MET A 445 -15.76 27.60 3.05
CA MET A 445 -15.99 27.03 4.39
C MET A 445 -15.55 27.95 5.52
N LEU A 446 -14.77 29.00 5.23
CA LEU A 446 -14.22 29.89 6.26
C LEU A 446 -15.30 30.67 7.00
N GLN A 447 -16.42 30.98 6.32
CA GLN A 447 -17.57 31.66 6.95
C GLN A 447 -18.30 30.79 7.98
N TYR A 448 -18.11 29.48 7.95
CA TYR A 448 -18.73 28.56 8.89
C TYR A 448 -17.77 28.10 9.98
N LEU A 449 -16.48 28.43 9.93
CA LEU A 449 -15.49 27.90 10.87
C LEU A 449 -15.69 28.52 12.26
N THR A 450 -16.03 27.71 13.26
CA THR A 450 -16.37 28.18 14.62
C THR A 450 -15.33 27.80 15.68
N ARG A 451 -14.58 26.71 15.44
CA ARG A 451 -13.62 26.20 16.42
C ARG A 451 -12.51 25.37 15.78
N ILE A 452 -11.29 25.57 16.25
CA ILE A 452 -10.13 24.72 15.98
C ILE A 452 -9.80 23.99 17.28
N SER A 453 -9.63 22.68 17.25
CA SER A 453 -9.23 21.91 18.42
C SER A 453 -7.93 21.17 18.14
N VAL A 454 -6.92 21.39 18.97
CA VAL A 454 -5.63 20.72 18.83
C VAL A 454 -5.53 19.61 19.86
N THR A 455 -5.34 18.38 19.39
CA THR A 455 -5.10 17.23 20.25
C THR A 455 -3.62 17.13 20.56
N VAL A 456 -3.32 17.18 21.85
CA VAL A 456 -1.98 17.04 22.40
C VAL A 456 -1.88 15.72 23.14
N SER A 457 -0.76 15.04 22.99
CA SER A 457 -0.40 13.92 23.85
C SER A 457 1.06 13.99 24.27
N LYS A 458 1.32 13.78 25.56
CA LYS A 458 2.64 13.97 26.19
C LYS A 458 3.25 15.34 25.84
N THR A 459 4.24 15.36 24.94
CA THR A 459 5.00 16.55 24.53
C THR A 459 4.81 16.92 23.06
N ALA A 460 3.85 16.29 22.37
CA ALA A 460 3.63 16.45 20.94
C ALA A 460 2.18 16.77 20.58
N ILE A 461 2.00 17.49 19.48
CA ILE A 461 0.71 17.67 18.82
C ILE A 461 0.48 16.49 17.88
N VAL A 462 -0.63 15.79 18.06
CA VAL A 462 -0.95 14.53 17.38
C VAL A 462 -2.15 14.61 16.45
N GLY A 463 -2.91 15.70 16.51
CA GLY A 463 -4.03 15.95 15.59
C GLY A 463 -4.63 17.34 15.72
N ILE A 464 -5.35 17.78 14.69
CA ILE A 464 -6.06 19.06 14.65
C ILE A 464 -7.44 18.84 14.04
N ASP A 465 -8.49 19.26 14.73
CA ASP A 465 -9.87 19.19 14.26
C ASP A 465 -10.40 20.61 13.97
N PHE A 466 -11.07 20.79 12.84
CA PHE A 466 -11.74 22.02 12.44
C PHE A 466 -13.25 21.79 12.50
N PHE A 467 -13.96 22.56 13.32
CA PHE A 467 -15.41 22.47 13.49
C PHE A 467 -16.10 23.65 12.81
N TYR A 468 -17.23 23.34 12.19
CA TYR A 468 -18.05 24.31 11.48
C TYR A 468 -19.42 24.44 12.12
N ASP A 469 -20.07 25.56 11.82
CA ASP A 469 -21.43 25.85 12.21
C ASP A 469 -22.43 24.88 11.57
N ASP A 470 -23.67 24.90 12.07
CA ASP A 470 -24.67 23.91 11.71
C ASP A 470 -25.11 23.99 10.25
N ASP A 471 -25.03 25.17 9.65
CA ASP A 471 -25.35 25.46 8.25
C ASP A 471 -24.25 25.01 7.27
N ALA A 472 -23.12 24.52 7.76
CA ALA A 472 -22.02 24.06 6.92
C ALA A 472 -22.32 22.69 6.27
N PRO A 473 -21.80 22.44 5.05
CA PRO A 473 -21.87 21.13 4.40
C PRO A 473 -21.23 19.99 5.20
N VAL A 474 -20.27 20.31 6.06
CA VAL A 474 -19.53 19.36 6.89
C VAL A 474 -19.40 19.92 8.29
N LYS A 475 -19.71 19.13 9.32
CA LYS A 475 -19.62 19.56 10.73
C LYS A 475 -18.20 19.61 11.28
N CYS A 476 -17.33 18.70 10.82
CA CYS A 476 -15.97 18.57 11.30
C CYS A 476 -15.02 18.05 10.21
N LEU A 477 -13.82 18.61 10.15
CA LEU A 477 -12.73 18.17 9.29
C LEU A 477 -11.49 17.89 10.13
N GLN A 478 -10.88 16.72 9.97
CA GLN A 478 -9.82 16.24 10.86
C GLN A 478 -8.47 16.10 10.14
N ALA A 479 -7.44 16.74 10.69
CA ALA A 479 -6.04 16.57 10.33
C ALA A 479 -5.35 15.62 11.29
N CYS A 480 -4.96 14.45 10.78
CA CYS A 480 -4.39 13.35 11.57
C CYS A 480 -5.38 12.92 12.69
N PRO A 481 -6.39 12.08 12.37
CA PRO A 481 -7.35 11.60 13.36
C PRO A 481 -6.60 10.85 14.45
N ALA A 482 -6.48 11.46 15.64
CA ALA A 482 -5.76 10.83 16.74
C ALA A 482 -6.52 9.57 17.19
N THR A 483 -5.90 8.38 17.03
CA THR A 483 -6.40 7.13 17.63
C THR A 483 -6.00 7.00 19.10
N ALA A 484 -5.31 8.00 19.66
CA ALA A 484 -4.89 8.01 21.05
C ALA A 484 -6.12 8.17 21.94
N THR A 485 -6.64 7.06 22.45
CA THR A 485 -7.66 7.02 23.50
C THR A 485 -6.95 6.64 24.80
N GLY A 486 -6.83 7.58 25.73
CA GLY A 486 -6.20 7.35 27.04
C GLY A 486 -6.02 8.62 27.86
N ASP A 487 -5.70 8.45 29.14
CA ASP A 487 -5.63 9.49 30.19
C ASP A 487 -4.55 10.58 29.95
N TYR A 488 -3.68 10.42 28.95
CA TYR A 488 -2.57 11.34 28.62
C TYR A 488 -2.82 12.18 27.37
N THR A 489 -4.08 12.29 26.93
CA THR A 489 -4.48 13.11 25.78
C THR A 489 -5.30 14.30 26.25
N THR A 490 -5.05 15.48 25.68
CA THR A 490 -5.82 16.69 25.97
C THR A 490 -6.16 17.39 24.68
N ARG A 491 -7.44 17.74 24.52
CA ARG A 491 -7.93 18.57 23.42
C ARG A 491 -7.99 20.02 23.88
N ILE A 492 -7.24 20.89 23.22
CA ILE A 492 -7.21 22.32 23.51
C ILE A 492 -8.08 23.04 22.46
N PRO A 493 -9.22 23.62 22.84
CA PRO A 493 -10.07 24.36 21.91
C PRO A 493 -9.57 25.81 21.72
N PHE A 494 -9.72 26.31 20.51
CA PHE A 494 -9.55 27.70 20.12
C PHE A 494 -10.77 28.14 19.31
N HIS A 495 -11.54 29.08 19.84
CA HIS A 495 -12.73 29.60 19.18
C HIS A 495 -12.36 30.68 18.17
N ILE A 496 -12.96 30.58 16.98
CA ILE A 496 -12.82 31.50 15.87
C ILE A 496 -14.21 31.86 15.36
N ASP A 497 -14.49 33.14 15.14
CA ASP A 497 -15.79 33.62 14.66
C ASP A 497 -15.80 33.76 13.13
N GLY A 498 -15.83 32.63 12.44
CA GLY A 498 -15.96 32.56 10.98
C GLY A 498 -17.13 33.38 10.42
N PRO A 499 -18.35 33.28 10.99
CA PRO A 499 -19.51 34.04 10.53
C PRO A 499 -19.33 35.56 10.60
N ALA A 500 -18.70 36.07 11.66
CA ALA A 500 -18.40 37.49 11.78
C ALA A 500 -17.20 37.96 10.93
N GLY A 501 -16.51 37.06 10.23
CA GLY A 501 -15.37 37.40 9.39
C GLY A 501 -13.99 37.19 10.05
N GLU A 502 -13.90 36.51 11.20
CA GLU A 502 -12.61 36.15 11.79
C GLU A 502 -11.91 35.07 10.93
N ARG A 503 -10.64 35.28 10.60
CA ARG A 503 -9.82 34.40 9.75
C ARG A 503 -8.44 34.22 10.33
N LEU A 504 -7.83 33.06 10.08
CA LEU A 504 -6.43 32.82 10.39
C LEU A 504 -5.53 33.64 9.47
N THR A 505 -4.59 34.36 10.05
CA THR A 505 -3.60 35.22 9.36
C THR A 505 -2.17 34.73 9.54
N GLY A 506 -1.96 33.64 10.27
CA GLY A 506 -0.64 33.08 10.48
C GLY A 506 -0.69 31.77 11.25
N ILE A 507 0.16 30.84 10.84
CA ILE A 507 0.37 29.54 11.46
C ILE A 507 1.88 29.32 11.57
N GLN A 508 2.35 28.91 12.75
CA GLN A 508 3.76 28.58 13.00
C GLN A 508 3.84 27.30 13.82
N ALA A 509 4.49 26.27 13.28
CA ALA A 509 4.67 24.98 13.94
C ALA A 509 6.13 24.80 14.36
N ASP A 510 6.41 24.76 15.66
CA ASP A 510 7.76 24.54 16.18
C ASP A 510 8.02 23.03 16.32
N THR A 511 9.11 22.54 15.74
CA THR A 511 9.49 21.13 15.79
C THR A 511 10.59 20.87 16.82
N GLY A 512 10.49 19.77 17.56
CA GLY A 512 11.52 19.34 18.51
C GLY A 512 12.04 17.96 18.14
N ALA A 513 13.36 17.77 18.21
CA ALA A 513 13.99 16.46 18.15
C ALA A 513 14.13 15.91 19.57
N PHE A 514 13.67 14.67 19.79
CA PHE A 514 13.92 13.95 21.04
C PHE A 514 15.21 13.14 20.87
N ALA A 515 16.22 13.42 21.71
CA ALA A 515 17.44 12.60 21.73
C ALA A 515 17.09 11.20 22.26
N SER A 516 17.46 10.15 21.54
CA SER A 516 17.47 8.80 22.12
C SER A 516 18.56 8.71 23.19
N ALA A 517 18.32 7.89 24.22
CA ALA A 517 19.32 7.58 25.24
C ALA A 517 20.67 7.16 24.60
N HIS A 518 21.77 7.48 25.29
CA HIS A 518 23.16 7.37 24.82
C HIS A 518 23.60 5.99 24.27
N ASP A 519 22.81 4.92 24.47
CA ASP A 519 23.16 3.54 24.07
C ASP A 519 22.29 2.96 22.94
N CYS A 520 21.43 3.75 22.29
CA CYS A 520 20.61 3.28 21.17
C CYS A 520 21.18 3.75 19.82
N SER A 521 21.71 2.82 19.02
CA SER A 521 22.27 3.06 17.68
C SER A 521 21.19 3.31 16.62
N ASN A 522 20.25 4.22 16.86
CA ASN A 522 19.26 4.63 15.86
C ASN A 522 19.66 6.01 15.30
N PRO A 523 20.16 6.11 14.06
CA PRO A 523 20.70 7.34 13.49
C PRO A 523 19.62 8.40 13.13
N TYR A 524 18.35 8.17 13.49
CA TYR A 524 17.23 9.03 13.12
C TYR A 524 16.61 9.67 14.38
N ASN A 525 16.99 10.93 14.64
CA ASN A 525 16.27 11.82 15.55
C ASN A 525 14.91 12.16 14.92
N TYR A 526 13.81 11.60 15.44
CA TYR A 526 12.48 11.94 14.94
C TYR A 526 12.02 13.29 15.47
N GLY A 527 11.63 14.20 14.56
CA GLY A 527 11.05 15.49 14.91
C GLY A 527 9.55 15.36 15.14
N ALA A 528 9.03 15.94 16.22
CA ALA A 528 7.59 16.10 16.42
C ALA A 528 7.22 17.58 16.51
N ILE A 529 5.98 17.93 16.18
CA ILE A 529 5.47 19.28 16.44
C ILE A 529 5.25 19.43 17.96
N THR A 530 6.04 20.28 18.58
CA THR A 530 6.02 20.52 20.04
C THR A 530 5.21 21.75 20.42
N SER A 531 4.94 22.65 19.47
CA SER A 531 4.11 23.82 19.68
C SER A 531 3.51 24.29 18.36
N LEU A 532 2.28 24.78 18.43
CA LEU A 532 1.59 25.42 17.31
C LEU A 532 1.13 26.82 17.75
N LYS A 533 1.47 27.84 16.97
CA LYS A 533 1.00 29.21 17.18
C LYS A 533 0.09 29.63 16.04
N VAL A 534 -1.02 30.26 16.39
CA VAL A 534 -2.01 30.78 15.44
C VAL A 534 -2.28 32.26 15.70
N THR A 535 -2.45 33.04 14.64
CA THR A 535 -2.88 34.45 14.70
C THR A 535 -4.14 34.64 13.87
N THR A 536 -5.02 35.54 14.29
CA THR A 536 -6.22 35.91 13.53
C THR A 536 -6.23 37.40 13.20
N ASN A 537 -7.12 37.82 12.29
CA ASN A 537 -7.36 39.22 11.98
C ASN A 537 -8.07 39.98 13.13
N PHE A 538 -8.79 39.28 14.02
CA PHE A 538 -9.45 39.90 15.17
C PHE A 538 -8.58 39.93 16.43
N LYS A 539 -7.64 38.99 16.56
CA LYS A 539 -6.79 38.83 17.74
C LYS A 539 -5.33 39.10 17.37
N PRO A 540 -4.75 40.26 17.74
CA PRO A 540 -3.37 40.60 17.39
C PRO A 540 -2.35 39.77 18.17
N VAL A 541 -2.72 39.23 19.32
CA VAL A 541 -1.85 38.38 20.14
C VAL A 541 -1.96 36.92 19.66
N PRO A 542 -0.83 36.25 19.32
CA PRO A 542 -0.85 34.86 18.90
C PRO A 542 -1.30 33.94 20.03
N PHE A 543 -2.23 33.03 19.72
CA PHE A 543 -2.56 31.93 20.61
C PHE A 543 -1.58 30.78 20.40
N THR A 544 -1.08 30.19 21.49
CA THR A 544 -0.07 29.14 21.44
C THR A 544 -0.61 27.85 22.06
N PHE A 545 -0.73 26.81 21.24
CA PHE A 545 -0.94 25.45 21.69
C PHE A 545 0.42 24.88 22.13
N GLN A 546 0.57 24.63 23.44
CA GLN A 546 1.77 24.05 24.02
C GLN A 546 1.44 22.96 25.03
N PRO A 547 1.94 21.72 24.83
CA PRO A 547 1.78 20.63 25.79
C PRO A 547 2.33 20.95 27.17
N SER A 548 3.46 21.65 27.24
CA SER A 548 4.14 22.01 28.49
C SER A 548 3.37 22.99 29.39
N ALA A 549 2.31 23.62 28.88
CA ALA A 549 1.45 24.51 29.68
C ALA A 549 0.39 23.73 30.49
N ILE A 550 0.20 22.44 30.23
CA ILE A 550 -0.79 21.60 30.90
C ILE A 550 -0.13 20.94 32.14
N LEU A 551 -0.55 21.35 33.34
CA LEU A 551 0.03 20.92 34.62
C LEU A 551 -0.01 19.39 34.84
N GLN A 552 -0.96 18.68 34.24
CA GLN A 552 -1.14 17.23 34.37
C GLN A 552 -0.17 16.39 33.51
N LEU A 553 0.56 17.00 32.57
CA LEU A 553 1.44 16.28 31.60
C LEU A 553 2.94 16.52 31.84
N ARG A 554 3.34 17.03 33.02
CA ARG A 554 4.76 17.27 33.35
C ARG A 554 5.54 15.96 33.52
N LEU A 555 6.22 15.53 32.46
CA LEU A 555 7.28 14.52 32.52
C LEU A 555 8.67 15.18 32.59
N PRO A 556 9.69 14.51 33.17
CA PRO A 556 11.04 15.05 33.25
C PRO A 556 11.58 15.28 31.83
N VAL A 557 11.92 16.53 31.53
CA VAL A 557 12.37 16.97 30.21
C VAL A 557 13.79 16.45 29.98
N GLY A 558 13.93 15.39 29.19
CA GLY A 558 15.21 15.06 28.55
C GLY A 558 15.65 16.19 27.60
N PRO A 559 16.94 16.29 27.23
CA PRO A 559 17.44 17.38 26.40
C PRO A 559 16.73 17.39 25.04
N CYS A 560 15.79 18.34 24.85
CA CYS A 560 15.05 18.54 23.62
C CYS A 560 15.69 19.69 22.85
N ILE A 561 16.21 19.41 21.65
CA ILE A 561 16.69 20.44 20.74
C ILE A 561 15.46 20.96 19.97
N ARG A 562 15.03 22.18 20.29
CA ARG A 562 13.91 22.84 19.63
C ARG A 562 14.40 23.57 18.39
N GLN A 563 13.86 23.22 17.23
CA GLN A 563 14.02 23.97 16.00
C GLN A 563 12.81 24.88 15.83
N ARG A 564 13.00 26.19 16.04
CA ARG A 564 11.95 27.18 15.79
C ARG A 564 11.74 27.32 14.29
N SER A 565 10.51 27.16 13.83
CA SER A 565 10.16 27.50 12.45
C SER A 565 10.04 29.02 12.29
N ARG A 566 10.22 29.54 11.08
CA ARG A 566 9.91 30.96 10.80
C ARG A 566 8.40 31.11 10.64
N LYS A 567 7.84 32.25 11.06
CA LYS A 567 6.44 32.58 10.76
C LYS A 567 6.28 32.69 9.25
N ALA A 568 5.28 32.03 8.68
CA ALA A 568 4.91 32.25 7.28
C ALA A 568 4.38 33.69 7.13
N GLU A 569 5.07 34.49 6.33
CA GLU A 569 4.58 35.80 5.91
C GLU A 569 3.55 35.59 4.81
N ILE A 570 2.28 35.78 5.16
CA ILE A 570 1.19 35.67 4.19
C ILE A 570 1.21 36.93 3.33
N VAL A 571 1.29 36.74 2.02
CA VAL A 571 1.25 37.82 1.05
C VAL A 571 -0.04 38.63 1.24
N PRO A 572 0.02 39.98 1.31
CA PRO A 572 -1.17 40.81 1.39
C PRO A 572 -2.16 40.47 0.27
N GLY A 573 -3.41 40.20 0.63
CA GLY A 573 -4.46 39.74 -0.31
C GLY A 573 -4.71 38.22 -0.31
N MET A 574 -3.80 37.42 0.25
CA MET A 574 -4.01 35.97 0.39
C MET A 574 -4.63 35.60 1.75
N THR A 575 -5.44 34.54 1.74
CA THR A 575 -6.11 34.00 2.93
C THR A 575 -5.68 32.55 3.17
N LEU A 576 -5.48 32.17 4.43
CA LEU A 576 -5.22 30.77 4.79
C LEU A 576 -6.49 29.93 4.57
N THR A 577 -6.37 28.90 3.75
CA THR A 577 -7.46 27.99 3.40
C THR A 577 -7.12 26.54 3.70
N GLY A 578 -5.86 26.22 4.01
CA GLY A 578 -5.46 24.85 4.32
C GLY A 578 -4.17 24.73 5.11
N ILE A 579 -3.89 23.50 5.51
CA ILE A 579 -2.63 23.07 6.11
C ILE A 579 -2.15 21.81 5.40
N TYR A 580 -0.84 21.56 5.44
CA TYR A 580 -0.29 20.26 5.08
C TYR A 580 0.72 19.80 6.11
N PHE A 581 0.87 18.50 6.27
CA PHE A 581 1.78 17.93 7.25
C PHE A 581 2.42 16.65 6.73
N MET A 582 3.63 16.42 7.21
CA MET A 582 4.33 15.17 6.96
C MET A 582 3.83 14.11 7.94
N HIS A 583 3.29 13.04 7.38
CA HIS A 583 2.77 11.93 8.14
C HIS A 583 3.74 10.74 8.09
N VAL A 584 4.00 10.13 9.24
CA VAL A 584 4.78 8.89 9.32
C VAL A 584 3.95 7.78 9.94
N GLY A 585 3.79 6.69 9.19
CA GLY A 585 3.19 5.45 9.69
C GLY A 585 4.06 4.85 10.80
N SER A 586 3.43 4.05 11.66
CA SER A 586 3.91 3.48 12.95
C SER A 586 5.26 2.71 13.00
N HIS A 587 6.11 2.81 11.98
CA HIS A 587 7.37 2.09 11.85
C HIS A 587 8.50 2.54 12.80
N LEU A 588 8.44 3.74 13.38
CA LEU A 588 9.65 4.35 13.97
C LEU A 588 9.68 4.42 15.51
N MET A 589 8.54 4.21 16.18
CA MET A 589 8.44 4.28 17.65
C MET A 589 8.63 2.92 18.34
N GLY A 590 8.78 1.82 17.60
CA GLY A 590 8.84 0.44 18.15
C GLY A 590 10.22 -0.15 18.36
N ASN A 591 11.31 0.54 18.00
CA ASN A 591 12.66 -0.03 17.96
C ASN A 591 13.43 0.00 19.29
N SER A 592 12.75 0.02 20.43
CA SER A 592 13.41 -0.09 21.75
C SER A 592 13.21 -1.47 22.38
N LEU A 593 13.64 -2.55 21.72
CA LEU A 593 13.80 -3.84 22.41
C LEU A 593 15.11 -4.50 21.98
N CYS A 594 16.20 -4.06 22.62
CA CYS A 594 17.31 -4.94 22.90
C CYS A 594 16.79 -6.04 23.85
N GLN A 595 16.88 -7.28 23.42
CA GLN A 595 16.61 -8.45 24.23
C GLN A 595 17.47 -8.43 25.50
N ARG A 596 16.83 -8.31 26.66
CA ARG A 596 17.19 -9.08 27.85
C ARG A 596 15.90 -9.59 28.47
N ALA A 597 15.83 -10.90 28.61
CA ALA A 597 14.76 -11.57 29.32
C ALA A 597 14.85 -11.16 30.79
N ASP A 598 14.06 -10.18 31.19
CA ASP A 598 13.57 -10.00 32.55
C ASP A 598 12.29 -9.16 32.48
N LEU A 599 11.29 -9.61 33.23
CA LEU A 599 9.93 -9.08 33.28
C LEU A 599 9.93 -7.58 33.62
N VAL A 600 9.78 -6.73 32.60
CA VAL A 600 9.43 -5.32 32.77
C VAL A 600 8.21 -5.04 31.91
N TYR A 601 7.11 -4.67 32.57
CA TYR A 601 5.90 -4.16 31.96
C TYR A 601 6.28 -3.07 30.95
N VAL A 602 6.01 -3.30 29.67
CA VAL A 602 6.10 -2.27 28.64
C VAL A 602 4.98 -1.28 28.94
N ASP A 603 5.34 -0.07 29.36
CA ASP A 603 4.36 1.02 29.44
C ASP A 603 3.92 1.37 28.01
N ASP A 604 2.79 0.81 27.61
CA ASP A 604 2.20 0.81 26.26
C ASP A 604 1.64 2.20 25.85
N GLN A 605 2.09 3.26 26.51
CA GLN A 605 1.49 4.60 26.57
C GLN A 605 2.17 5.65 25.68
N ASP A 606 3.09 5.30 24.77
CA ASP A 606 3.63 6.30 23.82
C ASP A 606 2.62 6.63 22.73
N PRO A 607 2.20 7.90 22.58
CA PRO A 607 1.18 8.28 21.62
C PRO A 607 1.67 7.99 20.21
N LYS A 608 0.93 7.10 19.54
CA LYS A 608 1.08 6.83 18.12
C LYS A 608 0.47 7.98 17.32
N PHE A 609 1.04 8.19 16.12
CA PHE A 609 0.57 9.06 15.05
C PHE A 609 0.86 10.54 15.33
N GLY A 610 1.94 11.04 14.70
CA GLY A 610 2.43 12.39 14.91
C GLY A 610 2.67 13.09 13.58
N MET A 611 2.10 14.27 13.45
CA MET A 611 2.52 15.24 12.45
C MET A 611 3.98 15.59 12.75
N LEU A 612 4.91 15.20 11.87
CA LEU A 612 6.35 15.45 12.10
C LEU A 612 6.69 16.92 11.88
N SER A 613 6.07 17.50 10.86
CA SER A 613 6.21 18.89 10.48
C SER A 613 4.93 19.31 9.79
N MET A 614 4.62 20.60 9.85
CA MET A 614 3.42 21.18 9.26
C MET A 614 3.77 22.48 8.56
N GLY A 615 3.14 22.71 7.41
CA GLY A 615 3.10 23.98 6.71
C GLY A 615 1.65 24.43 6.48
N CYS A 616 1.50 25.61 5.90
CA CYS A 616 0.21 26.22 5.61
C CYS A 616 -0.02 26.40 4.11
N ILE A 617 -1.28 26.51 3.73
CA ILE A 617 -1.73 26.76 2.36
C ILE A 617 -2.53 28.06 2.37
N SER A 618 -2.16 28.99 1.49
CA SER A 618 -2.95 30.20 1.24
C SER A 618 -3.39 30.32 -0.21
N GLU A 619 -4.54 30.96 -0.40
CA GLU A 619 -5.15 31.23 -1.70
C GLU A 619 -5.48 32.73 -1.83
N ASP A 620 -5.42 33.26 -3.05
CA ASP A 620 -6.01 34.55 -3.39
C ASP A 620 -7.50 34.34 -3.67
N LEU A 621 -8.36 34.86 -2.79
CA LEU A 621 -9.81 34.71 -2.90
C LEU A 621 -10.43 35.69 -3.91
N THR A 622 -9.67 36.68 -4.37
CA THR A 622 -10.13 37.75 -5.26
C THR A 622 -9.73 37.55 -6.72
N ALA A 623 -8.85 36.59 -7.00
CA ALA A 623 -8.43 36.26 -8.35
C ALA A 623 -9.64 35.83 -9.21
N ILE A 624 -10.08 36.73 -10.08
CA ILE A 624 -11.04 36.45 -11.17
C ILE A 624 -10.35 35.50 -12.15
N GLU A 625 -11.09 34.51 -12.67
CA GLU A 625 -10.63 33.47 -13.60
C GLU A 625 -10.07 34.03 -14.92
N ASN A 626 -8.88 34.64 -14.88
CA ASN A 626 -8.14 35.07 -16.06
C ASN A 626 -7.22 33.93 -16.51
N GLY A 627 -7.82 32.93 -17.17
CA GLY A 627 -7.29 32.17 -18.32
C GLY A 627 -5.88 31.54 -18.37
N LEU A 628 -4.95 31.74 -17.43
CA LEU A 628 -3.61 31.12 -17.48
C LEU A 628 -3.37 30.24 -16.25
N HIS A 629 -3.35 28.92 -16.48
CA HIS A 629 -3.07 27.83 -15.53
C HIS A 629 -4.18 27.52 -14.50
N GLN A 630 -5.35 27.08 -14.99
CA GLN A 630 -6.46 26.67 -14.13
C GLN A 630 -6.30 25.26 -13.54
N SER A 631 -5.61 24.36 -14.23
CA SER A 631 -5.33 23.01 -13.75
C SER A 631 -3.82 22.71 -13.67
N LEU A 632 -3.47 21.69 -12.89
CA LEU A 632 -2.10 21.17 -12.88
C LEU A 632 -1.67 20.68 -14.29
N GLU A 633 -2.63 20.18 -15.07
CA GLU A 633 -2.40 19.73 -16.45
C GLU A 633 -2.04 20.90 -17.36
N ASP A 634 -2.73 22.04 -17.22
CA ASP A 634 -2.41 23.26 -17.98
C ASP A 634 -1.03 23.80 -17.61
N GLU A 635 -0.65 23.75 -16.32
CA GLU A 635 0.69 24.17 -15.90
C GLU A 635 1.77 23.24 -16.47
N ILE A 636 1.56 21.92 -16.43
CA ILE A 636 2.47 20.94 -17.01
C ILE A 636 2.62 21.18 -18.51
N ARG A 637 1.50 21.30 -19.23
CA ARG A 637 1.47 21.56 -20.67
C ARG A 637 2.22 22.84 -21.02
N CYS A 638 1.94 23.95 -20.33
CA CYS A 638 2.59 25.23 -20.60
C CYS A 638 4.10 25.19 -20.33
N ARG A 639 4.58 24.44 -19.33
CA ARG A 639 6.02 24.31 -19.04
C ARG A 639 6.77 23.38 -19.97
N ILE A 640 6.06 22.49 -20.68
CA ILE A 640 6.63 21.60 -21.69
C ILE A 640 6.70 22.31 -23.04
N ILE A 641 5.66 23.05 -23.41
CA ILE A 641 5.55 23.71 -24.72
C ILE A 641 6.26 25.09 -24.74
N GLY A 642 6.28 25.80 -23.61
CA GLY A 642 6.91 27.12 -23.46
C GLY A 642 8.37 27.02 -23.04
#